data_AF-A0A4R3M417-F1
#
_entry.id   AF-A0A4R3M417-F1
#
_cell.length_a   1.000
_cell.length_b   1.000
_cell.length_c   1.000
_cell.angle_alpha   90.00
_cell.angle_beta   90.00
_cell.angle_gamma   90.00
#
_symmetry.space_group_name_H-M   'P 1'
#
loop_
_entity.id
_entity.type
_entity.pdbx_description
1 polymer ?
#
loop_
_entity_poly.entity_id
_entity_poly.type
_entity_poly.pdbx_seq_one_letter_code
_entity_poly.pdbx_strand_id
1 'polypeptide(L)'
;MGGNCGRRARIWLCSVSSLSLFLAGGGGALAQSSAWDAIISNSNWYVTVPQMLAYAAPSTSFADPVPIGDQTLWSLGTSVNGVFSGTSTGQLQIGPIVSTSYLEIHGVVTTDGMITMLFTPATGVSTIGLGQMQQVGDVTTMEMQMITGTSLLVTHWAYMTPYDPATFTPPTAQVVPSNASPQWAWTAGTPWRVVSPALFGSAAPGTVVFTNYKSGYFWGVGVGPDGNPNSSFTVLGSITPQGKVLFNVIQDGTLVSLYGAAEGDPAAAQMLLGSYDIRGIFTGDITGLSLVPAYSRTVAAAQNPSAVGAATALYSVAGTSDGLFGPLAPVIGQLNTLQGAALNAAVSQTVPVLSGAAAQATFNTQRITQQLVQDRIDTLQQDDRGSARNAWIKPFGSLATQSTQDGVPGYHTAGGGFIAGLDRVFAPGVVAGGSFSYAYNQITSYSGIAPSSLDTNTYQIGLYGSIASPGGFALDLEADLGLNQNATSRAIAFMGSTATADYTGNTVHVGGGMRQMLNVAPGTSLAPQLRLDYAQVRAGSYAESGAGALNLQVSSQLYQELVLSAGLRGAYRLANGMQLTAKGAVGYNALDNETQITAFFAGGGPTFVTSGPEVSPWLLSGGIGLAGPASDTLDLGVYYDVQASPSGFFSQLASVAVKMKF
;
A
#
# COMPACT_ATOMS: atom_id res chain seq x y z
N MET A 1 -16.75 36.83 -32.94
CA MET A 1 -16.54 36.04 -34.17
C MET A 1 -15.44 35.02 -33.88
N GLY A 2 -15.76 33.72 -33.91
CA GLY A 2 -14.87 32.53 -33.92
C GLY A 2 -13.99 32.31 -32.68
N GLY A 3 -13.90 31.14 -32.06
CA GLY A 3 -14.45 29.80 -32.32
C GLY A 3 -13.55 28.74 -31.67
N ASN A 4 -14.17 27.74 -31.00
CA ASN A 4 -13.65 26.43 -30.58
C ASN A 4 -12.53 26.36 -29.50
N CYS A 5 -12.49 25.40 -28.56
CA CYS A 5 -13.29 24.18 -28.36
C CYS A 5 -13.20 23.79 -26.86
N GLY A 6 -14.32 23.80 -26.13
CA GLY A 6 -14.41 23.28 -24.77
C GLY A 6 -15.18 21.96 -24.75
N ARG A 7 -14.50 20.84 -24.51
CA ARG A 7 -15.14 19.54 -24.23
C ARG A 7 -15.15 19.32 -22.72
N ARG A 8 -16.30 19.60 -22.10
CA ARG A 8 -16.62 19.17 -20.73
C ARG A 8 -16.95 17.68 -20.73
N ALA A 9 -16.43 17.00 -19.71
CA ALA A 9 -16.62 15.61 -19.39
C ALA A 9 -18.10 15.22 -19.27
N ARG A 10 -18.51 14.26 -20.09
CA ARG A 10 -19.62 13.34 -19.86
C ARG A 10 -19.16 11.96 -20.34
N ILE A 11 -18.47 11.24 -19.49
CA ILE A 11 -18.13 9.82 -19.69
C ILE A 11 -18.52 9.11 -18.41
N TRP A 12 -19.81 8.82 -18.29
CA TRP A 12 -20.39 7.81 -17.40
C TRP A 12 -21.73 7.48 -18.02
N LEU A 13 -21.76 6.42 -18.85
CA LEU A 13 -22.91 5.58 -19.21
C LEU A 13 -22.66 4.63 -20.40
N CYS A 14 -21.44 4.53 -20.95
CA CYS A 14 -21.14 3.64 -22.08
C CYS A 14 -20.08 2.57 -21.73
N SER A 15 -20.45 1.60 -20.89
CA SER A 15 -19.73 0.30 -20.84
C SER A 15 -20.59 -0.88 -20.38
N VAL A 16 -21.91 -0.72 -20.25
CA VAL A 16 -22.84 -1.84 -19.95
C VAL A 16 -23.31 -2.53 -21.25
N SER A 17 -22.90 -2.05 -22.43
CA SER A 17 -23.48 -2.47 -23.72
C SER A 17 -22.82 -3.68 -24.39
N SER A 18 -21.94 -4.41 -23.70
CA SER A 18 -21.38 -5.68 -24.20
C SER A 18 -21.78 -6.89 -23.36
N LEU A 19 -22.42 -6.68 -22.20
CA LEU A 19 -22.79 -7.73 -21.25
C LEU A 19 -24.26 -8.18 -21.37
N SER A 20 -24.91 -7.88 -22.51
CA SER A 20 -26.35 -8.12 -22.73
C SER A 20 -26.65 -9.23 -23.73
N LEU A 21 -25.71 -10.14 -23.99
CA LEU A 21 -25.93 -11.20 -24.99
C LEU A 21 -25.57 -12.61 -24.50
N PHE A 22 -25.88 -12.98 -23.25
CA PHE A 22 -25.76 -14.40 -22.85
C PHE A 22 -26.83 -14.95 -21.87
N LEU A 23 -27.89 -14.20 -21.55
CA LEU A 23 -28.94 -14.68 -20.63
C LEU A 23 -30.39 -14.45 -21.10
N ALA A 24 -30.61 -14.15 -22.39
CA ALA A 24 -31.95 -14.06 -22.95
C ALA A 24 -32.31 -15.34 -23.74
N GLY A 25 -32.76 -16.36 -23.01
CA GLY A 25 -33.50 -17.50 -23.55
C GLY A 25 -34.85 -17.59 -22.88
N GLY A 26 -35.75 -16.63 -23.15
CA GLY A 26 -37.17 -16.77 -22.81
C GLY A 26 -37.74 -18.00 -23.50
N GLY A 27 -38.58 -18.76 -22.78
CA GLY A 27 -39.14 -20.05 -23.20
C GLY A 27 -39.59 -20.07 -24.66
N GLY A 28 -38.73 -20.64 -25.50
CA GLY A 28 -38.97 -21.00 -26.89
C GLY A 28 -38.29 -22.33 -27.13
N ALA A 29 -38.90 -23.20 -27.93
CA ALA A 29 -38.43 -24.55 -28.21
C ALA A 29 -36.91 -24.58 -28.47
N LEU A 30 -36.19 -25.48 -27.78
CA LEU A 30 -34.76 -25.70 -27.97
C LEU A 30 -34.47 -25.84 -29.47
N ALA A 31 -33.65 -24.96 -30.04
CA ALA A 31 -33.20 -25.08 -31.42
C ALA A 31 -32.26 -26.31 -31.49
N GLN A 32 -32.82 -27.44 -31.91
CA GLN A 32 -32.15 -28.73 -32.07
C GLN A 32 -31.35 -28.75 -33.38
N SER A 33 -30.11 -29.25 -33.36
CA SER A 33 -29.13 -29.13 -34.46
C SER A 33 -28.57 -30.47 -34.92
N SER A 34 -28.40 -30.63 -36.23
CA SER A 34 -27.67 -31.75 -36.85
C SER A 34 -26.15 -31.52 -36.98
N ALA A 35 -25.64 -30.33 -36.63
CA ALA A 35 -24.24 -29.96 -36.86
C ALA A 35 -23.23 -30.81 -36.08
N TRP A 36 -23.63 -31.30 -34.90
CA TRP A 36 -22.78 -32.12 -34.03
C TRP A 36 -23.07 -33.61 -34.12
N ASP A 37 -24.17 -34.01 -34.77
CA ASP A 37 -24.65 -35.39 -34.78
C ASP A 37 -23.61 -36.36 -35.36
N ALA A 38 -22.92 -35.96 -36.42
CA ALA A 38 -21.89 -36.79 -37.06
C ALA A 38 -20.66 -37.02 -36.16
N ILE A 39 -20.32 -36.05 -35.31
CA ILE A 39 -19.17 -36.13 -34.40
C ILE A 39 -19.51 -36.98 -33.17
N ILE A 40 -20.74 -36.85 -32.67
CA ILE A 40 -21.17 -37.50 -31.42
C ILE A 40 -21.65 -38.94 -31.67
N SER A 41 -22.28 -39.22 -32.82
CA SER A 41 -22.90 -40.52 -33.06
C SER A 41 -21.90 -41.68 -33.01
N ASN A 42 -22.19 -42.68 -32.19
CA ASN A 42 -21.43 -43.94 -32.12
C ASN A 42 -19.93 -43.72 -31.85
N SER A 43 -19.62 -42.78 -30.96
CA SER A 43 -18.26 -42.32 -30.66
C SER A 43 -17.85 -42.66 -29.24
N ASN A 44 -16.54 -42.73 -29.00
CA ASN A 44 -15.97 -42.96 -27.67
C ASN A 44 -15.09 -41.78 -27.27
N TRP A 45 -15.15 -41.40 -26.00
CA TRP A 45 -14.43 -40.23 -25.47
C TRP A 45 -13.69 -40.57 -24.20
N TYR A 46 -12.52 -39.98 -24.00
CA TYR A 46 -11.71 -40.19 -22.79
C TYR A 46 -11.10 -38.88 -22.27
N VAL A 47 -10.73 -38.90 -21.00
CA VAL A 47 -9.95 -37.82 -20.36
C VAL A 47 -8.48 -38.03 -20.70
N THR A 48 -7.87 -37.03 -21.33
CA THR A 48 -6.44 -37.06 -21.66
C THR A 48 -5.59 -36.93 -20.40
N VAL A 49 -4.36 -37.47 -20.42
CA VAL A 49 -3.45 -37.47 -19.25
C VAL A 49 -3.32 -36.09 -18.57
N PRO A 50 -3.15 -34.96 -19.30
CA PRO A 50 -3.08 -33.64 -18.66
C PRO A 50 -4.40 -33.15 -18.05
N GLN A 51 -5.52 -33.84 -18.27
CA GLN A 51 -6.84 -33.45 -17.78
C GLN A 51 -7.38 -34.40 -16.69
N MET A 52 -6.60 -35.42 -16.30
CA MET A 52 -7.01 -36.40 -15.28
C MET A 52 -7.03 -35.85 -13.86
N LEU A 53 -6.47 -34.66 -13.62
CA LEU A 53 -6.54 -34.06 -12.29
C LEU A 53 -7.97 -33.61 -11.99
N ALA A 54 -8.54 -34.13 -10.92
CA ALA A 54 -9.76 -33.66 -10.28
C ALA A 54 -9.50 -33.33 -8.81
N TYR A 55 -10.48 -32.73 -8.13
CA TYR A 55 -10.39 -32.44 -6.70
C TYR A 55 -11.57 -33.04 -5.94
N ALA A 56 -11.26 -33.73 -4.85
CA ALA A 56 -12.25 -34.30 -3.95
C ALA A 56 -12.29 -33.55 -2.61
N ALA A 57 -13.48 -33.40 -2.05
CA ALA A 57 -13.69 -32.78 -0.75
C ALA A 57 -14.91 -33.38 -0.05
N PRO A 58 -14.98 -33.36 1.30
CA PRO A 58 -16.15 -33.81 2.01
C PRO A 58 -17.35 -32.90 1.72
N SER A 59 -18.57 -33.44 1.75
CA SER A 59 -19.81 -32.69 1.53
C SER A 59 -20.12 -31.65 2.62
N THR A 60 -19.30 -31.60 3.68
CA THR A 60 -19.41 -30.64 4.77
C THR A 60 -18.50 -29.42 4.59
N SER A 61 -17.46 -29.48 3.75
CA SER A 61 -16.53 -28.35 3.56
C SER A 61 -15.62 -28.52 2.34
N PHE A 62 -15.41 -27.43 1.60
CA PHE A 62 -14.45 -27.29 0.51
C PHE A 62 -13.13 -26.62 0.92
N ALA A 63 -12.86 -26.46 2.22
CA ALA A 63 -11.66 -25.74 2.69
C ALA A 63 -10.34 -26.40 2.23
N ASP A 64 -10.28 -27.74 2.26
CA ASP A 64 -9.06 -28.52 2.00
C ASP A 64 -9.31 -29.64 0.98
N PRO A 65 -9.54 -29.30 -0.31
CA PRO A 65 -9.77 -30.30 -1.33
C PRO A 65 -8.46 -31.05 -1.64
N VAL A 66 -8.56 -32.37 -1.85
CA VAL A 66 -7.43 -33.23 -2.16
C VAL A 66 -7.39 -33.54 -3.66
N PRO A 67 -6.20 -33.52 -4.29
CA PRO A 67 -6.07 -33.88 -5.70
C PRO A 67 -6.28 -35.38 -5.89
N ILE A 68 -7.08 -35.74 -6.90
CA ILE A 68 -7.36 -37.12 -7.27
C ILE A 68 -7.16 -37.32 -8.77
N GLY A 69 -6.96 -38.57 -9.19
CA GLY A 69 -6.99 -38.94 -10.60
C GLY A 69 -8.41 -39.28 -11.02
N ASP A 70 -8.85 -38.78 -12.17
CA ASP A 70 -10.12 -39.08 -12.80
C ASP A 70 -9.88 -39.47 -14.26
N GLN A 71 -10.07 -40.75 -14.58
CA GLN A 71 -10.22 -41.20 -15.95
C GLN A 71 -11.68 -41.55 -16.16
N THR A 72 -12.34 -40.79 -17.02
CA THR A 72 -13.73 -41.03 -17.38
C THR A 72 -13.82 -41.35 -18.86
N LEU A 73 -14.46 -42.48 -19.17
CA LEU A 73 -14.67 -42.98 -20.52
C LEU A 73 -16.16 -42.90 -20.87
N TRP A 74 -16.49 -42.32 -22.02
CA TRP A 74 -17.85 -42.30 -22.55
C TRP A 74 -17.94 -43.14 -23.81
N SER A 75 -19.01 -43.93 -23.91
CA SER A 75 -19.45 -44.59 -25.14
C SER A 75 -20.83 -44.04 -25.49
N LEU A 76 -20.90 -43.22 -26.54
CA LEU A 76 -22.11 -42.51 -26.95
C LEU A 76 -22.76 -43.23 -28.14
N GLY A 77 -24.08 -43.39 -28.09
CA GLY A 77 -24.88 -43.95 -29.17
C GLY A 77 -25.16 -42.93 -30.27
N THR A 78 -26.17 -43.20 -31.09
CA THR A 78 -26.59 -42.28 -32.16
C THR A 78 -27.08 -40.94 -31.58
N SER A 79 -26.59 -39.84 -32.14
CA SER A 79 -27.11 -38.50 -31.90
C SER A 79 -28.08 -38.12 -33.01
N VAL A 80 -29.25 -37.62 -32.64
CA VAL A 80 -30.27 -37.13 -33.58
C VAL A 80 -30.75 -35.77 -33.13
N ASN A 81 -30.52 -34.77 -33.98
CA ASN A 81 -30.81 -33.36 -33.71
C ASN A 81 -30.19 -32.87 -32.38
N GLY A 82 -28.97 -33.32 -32.09
CA GLY A 82 -28.20 -32.95 -30.92
C GLY A 82 -28.61 -33.67 -29.63
N VAL A 83 -29.51 -34.66 -29.69
CA VAL A 83 -29.89 -35.49 -28.53
C VAL A 83 -29.28 -36.88 -28.68
N PHE A 84 -28.62 -37.35 -27.62
CA PHE A 84 -27.94 -38.65 -27.61
C PHE A 84 -28.03 -39.32 -26.24
N SER A 85 -27.84 -40.63 -26.22
CA SER A 85 -27.67 -41.42 -25.01
C SER A 85 -26.35 -42.19 -25.05
N GLY A 86 -25.91 -42.69 -23.90
CA GLY A 86 -24.67 -43.44 -23.82
C GLY A 86 -24.42 -44.02 -22.44
N THR A 87 -23.19 -44.47 -22.23
CA THR A 87 -22.72 -44.96 -20.93
C THR A 87 -21.39 -44.28 -20.58
N SER A 88 -21.18 -44.09 -19.29
CA SER A 88 -19.94 -43.59 -18.70
C SER A 88 -19.33 -44.65 -17.80
N THR A 89 -18.02 -44.87 -17.90
CA THR A 89 -17.23 -45.58 -16.91
C THR A 89 -16.22 -44.61 -16.31
N GLY A 90 -16.38 -44.27 -15.03
CA GLY A 90 -15.49 -43.38 -14.29
C GLY A 90 -14.53 -44.17 -13.40
N GLN A 91 -13.25 -43.88 -13.46
CA GLN A 91 -12.22 -44.41 -12.58
C GLN A 91 -11.66 -43.27 -11.74
N LEU A 92 -11.87 -43.32 -10.43
CA LEU A 92 -11.34 -42.34 -9.48
C LEU A 92 -10.20 -42.94 -8.68
N GLN A 93 -9.05 -42.29 -8.67
CA GLN A 93 -7.86 -42.70 -7.91
C GLN A 93 -7.55 -41.71 -6.79
N ILE A 94 -7.55 -42.19 -5.54
CA ILE A 94 -7.10 -41.45 -4.36
C ILE A 94 -5.99 -42.26 -3.67
N GLY A 95 -4.76 -41.80 -3.80
CA GLY A 95 -3.59 -42.57 -3.35
C GLY A 95 -3.55 -43.95 -4.04
N PRO A 96 -3.47 -45.07 -3.29
CA PRO A 96 -3.51 -46.42 -3.86
C PRO A 96 -4.92 -46.94 -4.15
N ILE A 97 -5.96 -46.22 -3.71
CA ILE A 97 -7.35 -46.68 -3.83
C ILE A 97 -7.90 -46.24 -5.17
N VAL A 98 -8.50 -47.19 -5.89
CA VAL A 98 -9.20 -46.96 -7.15
C VAL A 98 -10.66 -47.36 -6.95
N SER A 99 -11.58 -46.48 -7.32
CA SER A 99 -13.00 -46.74 -7.38
C SER A 99 -13.48 -46.65 -8.83
N THR A 100 -14.41 -47.52 -9.22
CA THR A 100 -15.00 -47.52 -10.57
C THR A 100 -16.51 -47.37 -10.47
N SER A 101 -17.06 -46.46 -11.27
CA SER A 101 -18.50 -46.21 -11.38
C SER A 101 -18.99 -46.39 -12.81
N TYR A 102 -20.26 -46.76 -12.94
CA TYR A 102 -20.96 -46.92 -14.22
C TYR A 102 -22.23 -46.09 -14.19
N LEU A 103 -22.40 -45.21 -15.19
CA LEU A 103 -23.52 -44.28 -15.27
C LEU A 103 -24.15 -44.34 -16.67
N GLU A 104 -25.47 -44.19 -16.75
CA GLU A 104 -26.15 -43.90 -18.01
C GLU A 104 -26.04 -42.41 -18.33
N ILE A 105 -25.89 -42.09 -19.62
CA ILE A 105 -25.81 -40.71 -20.12
C ILE A 105 -27.07 -40.39 -20.90
N HIS A 106 -27.65 -39.23 -20.61
CA HIS A 106 -28.59 -38.55 -21.49
C HIS A 106 -28.06 -37.14 -21.79
N GLY A 107 -27.69 -36.89 -23.05
CA GLY A 107 -27.03 -35.65 -23.45
C GLY A 107 -27.82 -34.85 -24.47
N VAL A 108 -27.62 -33.53 -24.42
CA VAL A 108 -28.14 -32.56 -25.38
C VAL A 108 -27.03 -31.60 -25.74
N VAL A 109 -26.83 -31.34 -27.04
CA VAL A 109 -25.96 -30.30 -27.57
C VAL A 109 -26.77 -29.33 -28.43
N THR A 110 -26.61 -28.03 -28.18
CA THR A 110 -27.27 -26.98 -28.96
C THR A 110 -26.51 -26.68 -30.24
N THR A 111 -27.13 -25.93 -31.16
CA THR A 111 -26.46 -25.46 -32.39
C THR A 111 -25.15 -24.72 -32.10
N ASP A 112 -25.15 -23.88 -31.07
CA ASP A 112 -23.98 -23.07 -30.68
C ASP A 112 -22.90 -23.89 -29.94
N GLY A 113 -23.10 -25.20 -29.80
CA GLY A 113 -22.14 -26.11 -29.19
C GLY A 113 -22.22 -26.17 -27.66
N MET A 114 -23.22 -25.54 -27.01
CA MET A 114 -23.43 -25.74 -25.57
C MET A 114 -23.89 -27.17 -25.34
N ILE A 115 -23.23 -27.90 -24.44
CA ILE A 115 -23.51 -29.31 -24.17
C ILE A 115 -23.87 -29.50 -22.69
N THR A 116 -24.92 -30.28 -22.48
CA THR A 116 -25.37 -30.72 -21.15
C THR A 116 -25.49 -32.24 -21.17
N MET A 117 -25.00 -32.90 -20.13
CA MET A 117 -25.18 -34.33 -19.95
C MET A 117 -25.72 -34.63 -18.55
N LEU A 118 -26.80 -35.42 -18.49
CA LEU A 118 -27.27 -36.03 -17.25
C LEU A 118 -26.64 -37.41 -17.11
N PHE A 119 -25.92 -37.61 -16.01
CA PHE A 119 -25.32 -38.88 -15.63
C PHE A 119 -26.14 -39.54 -14.53
N THR A 120 -26.74 -40.69 -14.82
CA THR A 120 -27.64 -41.39 -13.90
C THR A 120 -27.01 -42.69 -13.42
N PRO A 121 -26.72 -42.83 -12.11
CA PRO A 121 -26.27 -44.10 -11.56
C PRO A 121 -27.44 -45.09 -11.43
N ALA A 122 -27.14 -46.39 -11.34
CA ALA A 122 -28.14 -47.40 -11.01
C ALA A 122 -28.80 -47.16 -9.64
N THR A 123 -28.04 -46.60 -8.69
CA THR A 123 -28.51 -46.17 -7.37
C THR A 123 -27.79 -44.88 -6.96
N GLY A 124 -28.51 -43.87 -6.47
CA GLY A 124 -27.92 -42.63 -5.98
C GLY A 124 -28.47 -41.39 -6.66
N VAL A 125 -27.70 -40.29 -6.61
CA VAL A 125 -28.09 -38.98 -7.14
C VAL A 125 -27.49 -38.79 -8.52
N SER A 126 -28.30 -38.35 -9.48
CA SER A 126 -27.81 -38.01 -10.82
C SER A 126 -26.92 -36.77 -10.79
N THR A 127 -25.90 -36.75 -11.65
CA THR A 127 -25.00 -35.60 -11.81
C THR A 127 -25.26 -34.90 -13.14
N ILE A 128 -25.18 -33.58 -13.15
CA ILE A 128 -25.26 -32.78 -14.38
C ILE A 128 -23.84 -32.37 -14.76
N GLY A 129 -23.41 -32.70 -15.97
CA GLY A 129 -22.24 -32.12 -16.62
C GLY A 129 -22.65 -30.99 -17.54
N LEU A 130 -21.95 -29.87 -17.43
CA LEU A 130 -22.18 -28.65 -18.21
C LEU A 130 -20.92 -28.33 -18.99
N GLY A 131 -21.08 -27.87 -20.22
CA GLY A 131 -19.92 -27.67 -21.07
C GLY A 131 -20.20 -27.04 -22.42
N GLN A 132 -19.20 -27.13 -23.28
CA GLN A 132 -19.26 -26.66 -24.66
C GLN A 132 -18.37 -27.52 -25.58
N MET A 133 -18.79 -27.68 -26.82
CA MET A 133 -17.95 -28.20 -27.89
C MET A 133 -16.81 -27.21 -28.14
N GLN A 134 -15.56 -27.70 -28.15
CA GLN A 134 -14.36 -26.89 -28.29
C GLN A 134 -13.37 -27.52 -29.26
N GLN A 135 -12.73 -26.68 -30.06
CA GLN A 135 -11.65 -27.12 -30.93
C GLN A 135 -10.32 -26.98 -30.18
N VAL A 136 -9.63 -28.08 -29.92
CA VAL A 136 -8.32 -28.12 -29.27
C VAL A 136 -7.31 -28.69 -30.26
N GLY A 137 -6.51 -27.80 -30.86
CA GLY A 137 -5.72 -28.15 -32.05
C GLY A 137 -6.63 -28.58 -33.20
N ASP A 138 -6.33 -29.72 -33.81
CA ASP A 138 -7.14 -30.26 -34.92
C ASP A 138 -8.29 -31.18 -34.45
N VAL A 139 -8.49 -31.32 -33.14
CA VAL A 139 -9.48 -32.23 -32.56
C VAL A 139 -10.65 -31.47 -31.96
N THR A 140 -11.87 -31.84 -32.35
CA THR A 140 -13.08 -31.40 -31.67
C THR A 140 -13.25 -32.20 -30.38
N THR A 141 -13.31 -31.48 -29.26
CA THR A 141 -13.40 -32.00 -27.89
C THR A 141 -14.68 -31.51 -27.21
N MET A 142 -15.11 -32.20 -26.17
CA MET A 142 -16.15 -31.69 -25.27
C MET A 142 -15.47 -31.12 -24.02
N GLU A 143 -15.45 -29.80 -23.88
CA GLU A 143 -15.06 -29.15 -22.63
C GLU A 143 -16.20 -29.30 -21.64
N MET A 144 -15.98 -30.03 -20.56
CA MET A 144 -17.04 -30.42 -19.63
C MET A 144 -16.59 -30.14 -18.19
N GLN A 145 -17.52 -29.67 -17.36
CA GLN A 145 -17.34 -29.40 -15.94
C GLN A 145 -18.47 -30.07 -15.16
N MET A 146 -18.16 -30.71 -14.03
CA MET A 146 -19.18 -31.30 -13.16
C MET A 146 -18.69 -31.42 -11.71
N ILE A 147 -19.65 -31.54 -10.80
CA ILE A 147 -19.41 -32.02 -9.43
C ILE A 147 -20.27 -33.26 -9.17
N THR A 148 -19.68 -34.34 -8.70
CA THR A 148 -20.39 -35.61 -8.46
C THR A 148 -20.16 -36.13 -7.04
N GLY A 149 -21.01 -37.07 -6.60
CA GLY A 149 -20.92 -37.73 -5.30
C GLY A 149 -21.95 -37.26 -4.27
N THR A 150 -21.92 -37.84 -3.08
CA THR A 150 -22.84 -37.54 -1.97
C THR A 150 -22.11 -37.14 -0.71
N SER A 151 -21.31 -38.05 -0.13
CA SER A 151 -20.49 -37.77 1.06
C SER A 151 -19.10 -37.23 0.70
N LEU A 152 -18.52 -37.76 -0.36
CA LEU A 152 -17.31 -37.25 -0.98
C LEU A 152 -17.72 -36.62 -2.31
N LEU A 153 -17.51 -35.32 -2.44
CA LEU A 153 -17.81 -34.57 -3.64
C LEU A 153 -16.55 -34.42 -4.48
N VAL A 154 -16.66 -34.69 -5.78
CA VAL A 154 -15.56 -34.62 -6.75
C VAL A 154 -15.89 -33.59 -7.80
N THR A 155 -15.08 -32.54 -7.88
CA THR A 155 -15.15 -31.54 -8.94
C THR A 155 -14.13 -31.86 -10.01
N HIS A 156 -14.58 -31.98 -11.26
CA HIS A 156 -13.73 -32.28 -12.40
C HIS A 156 -14.08 -31.38 -13.57
N TRP A 157 -13.05 -30.94 -14.30
CA TRP A 157 -13.19 -30.39 -15.64
C TRP A 157 -12.17 -31.04 -16.58
N ALA A 158 -12.56 -31.24 -17.82
CA ALA A 158 -11.69 -31.82 -18.84
C ALA A 158 -12.13 -31.47 -20.26
N TYR A 159 -11.17 -31.54 -21.19
CA TYR A 159 -11.45 -31.75 -22.60
C TYR A 159 -11.57 -33.24 -22.88
N MET A 160 -12.79 -33.72 -23.02
CA MET A 160 -13.05 -35.09 -23.46
C MET A 160 -12.68 -35.20 -24.93
N THR A 161 -11.78 -36.14 -25.22
CA THR A 161 -11.18 -36.32 -26.55
C THR A 161 -11.72 -37.59 -27.19
N PRO A 162 -12.11 -37.58 -28.47
CA PRO A 162 -12.59 -38.78 -29.13
C PRO A 162 -11.45 -39.79 -29.32
N TYR A 163 -11.76 -41.08 -29.23
CA TYR A 163 -10.82 -42.17 -29.50
C TYR A 163 -11.50 -43.38 -30.13
N ASP A 164 -10.69 -44.23 -30.76
CA ASP A 164 -11.14 -45.52 -31.26
C ASP A 164 -10.66 -46.64 -30.31
N PRO A 165 -11.58 -47.35 -29.63
CA PRO A 165 -11.23 -48.41 -28.69
C PRO A 165 -10.57 -49.63 -29.37
N ALA A 166 -10.66 -49.77 -30.69
CA ALA A 166 -9.96 -50.83 -31.43
C ALA A 166 -8.46 -50.57 -31.57
N THR A 167 -8.03 -49.30 -31.48
CA THR A 167 -6.64 -48.89 -31.75
C THR A 167 -5.98 -48.18 -30.58
N PHE A 168 -6.75 -47.72 -29.59
CA PHE A 168 -6.24 -47.01 -28.43
C PHE A 168 -6.88 -47.48 -27.14
N THR A 169 -6.06 -47.76 -26.13
CA THR A 169 -6.51 -48.02 -24.76
C THR A 169 -6.18 -46.79 -23.91
N PRO A 170 -7.20 -46.07 -23.41
CA PRO A 170 -6.98 -44.93 -22.53
C PRO A 170 -6.17 -45.31 -21.28
N PRO A 171 -5.27 -44.42 -20.83
CA PRO A 171 -4.51 -44.65 -19.61
C PRO A 171 -5.44 -44.69 -18.40
N THR A 172 -5.02 -45.39 -17.34
CA THR A 172 -5.74 -45.40 -16.07
C THR A 172 -5.74 -44.02 -15.42
N ALA A 173 -6.71 -43.79 -14.53
CA ALA A 173 -6.73 -42.60 -13.68
C ALA A 173 -5.37 -42.41 -12.99
N GLN A 174 -4.95 -41.14 -12.85
CA GLN A 174 -3.73 -40.76 -12.15
C GLN A 174 -3.75 -39.26 -11.83
N VAL A 175 -3.10 -38.88 -10.72
CA VAL A 175 -2.95 -37.48 -10.33
C VAL A 175 -1.81 -36.87 -11.13
N VAL A 176 -2.13 -36.10 -12.18
CA VAL A 176 -1.13 -35.45 -13.04
C VAL A 176 -1.27 -33.93 -12.93
N PRO A 177 -0.30 -33.22 -12.34
CA PRO A 177 -0.29 -31.77 -12.35
C PRO A 177 -0.34 -31.24 -13.79
N SER A 178 -1.26 -30.31 -14.05
CA SER A 178 -1.51 -29.78 -15.38
C SER A 178 -1.41 -28.26 -15.40
N ASN A 179 -0.96 -27.68 -16.51
CA ASN A 179 -0.98 -26.24 -16.72
C ASN A 179 -2.02 -25.85 -17.78
N ALA A 180 -3.19 -26.47 -17.74
CA ALA A 180 -4.19 -26.32 -18.81
C ALA A 180 -4.90 -24.97 -18.82
N SER A 181 -4.99 -24.26 -17.68
CA SER A 181 -5.70 -22.98 -17.54
C SER A 181 -4.83 -21.92 -16.82
N PRO A 182 -3.64 -21.54 -17.36
CA PRO A 182 -2.72 -20.66 -16.66
C PRO A 182 -3.19 -19.20 -16.55
N GLN A 183 -4.05 -18.74 -17.46
CA GLN A 183 -4.51 -17.35 -17.56
C GLN A 183 -5.34 -16.89 -16.36
N TRP A 184 -5.87 -17.82 -15.56
CA TRP A 184 -6.66 -17.52 -14.35
C TRP A 184 -5.87 -17.77 -13.05
N ALA A 185 -4.57 -18.08 -13.13
CA ALA A 185 -3.77 -18.41 -11.96
C ALA A 185 -3.68 -17.28 -10.92
N TRP A 186 -3.88 -16.03 -11.35
CA TRP A 186 -3.93 -14.86 -10.50
C TRP A 186 -5.18 -14.77 -9.61
N THR A 187 -6.19 -15.62 -9.82
CA THR A 187 -7.40 -15.64 -8.98
C THR A 187 -7.10 -16.05 -7.54
N ALA A 188 -6.06 -16.86 -7.32
CA ALA A 188 -5.57 -17.15 -5.98
C ALA A 188 -5.04 -15.88 -5.30
N GLY A 189 -5.31 -15.73 -4.01
CA GLY A 189 -4.89 -14.56 -3.23
C GLY A 189 -5.69 -13.30 -3.52
N THR A 190 -6.92 -13.43 -4.07
CA THR A 190 -7.76 -12.27 -4.39
C THR A 190 -9.10 -12.29 -3.65
N PRO A 191 -9.53 -11.15 -3.06
CA PRO A 191 -10.87 -10.98 -2.52
C PRO A 191 -11.87 -10.57 -3.62
N TRP A 192 -13.07 -11.12 -3.53
CA TRP A 192 -14.17 -10.86 -4.47
C TRP A 192 -15.44 -10.49 -3.70
N ARG A 193 -16.18 -9.52 -4.23
CA ARG A 193 -17.54 -9.21 -3.78
C ARG A 193 -18.50 -10.19 -4.45
N VAL A 194 -19.37 -10.81 -3.67
CA VAL A 194 -20.37 -11.78 -4.17
C VAL A 194 -21.75 -11.23 -3.90
N VAL A 195 -22.60 -11.13 -4.93
CA VAL A 195 -24.01 -10.78 -4.78
C VAL A 195 -24.83 -11.98 -5.25
N SER A 196 -25.55 -12.60 -4.31
CA SER A 196 -26.37 -13.77 -4.58
C SER A 196 -27.64 -13.76 -3.74
N PRO A 197 -28.79 -13.34 -4.30
CA PRO A 197 -30.07 -13.43 -3.63
C PRO A 197 -30.42 -14.86 -3.22
N ALA A 198 -30.03 -15.85 -4.03
CA ALA A 198 -30.26 -17.26 -3.74
C ALA A 198 -29.47 -17.74 -2.50
N LEU A 199 -28.21 -17.34 -2.35
CA LEU A 199 -27.38 -17.75 -1.21
C LEU A 199 -27.66 -16.93 0.06
N PHE A 200 -27.94 -15.63 -0.08
CA PHE A 200 -27.99 -14.69 1.05
C PHE A 200 -29.40 -14.21 1.41
N GLY A 201 -30.42 -14.57 0.63
CA GLY A 201 -31.79 -14.04 0.79
C GLY A 201 -31.92 -12.53 0.56
N SER A 202 -30.86 -11.88 0.05
CA SER A 202 -30.81 -10.43 -0.20
C SER A 202 -29.82 -10.09 -1.31
N ALA A 203 -29.93 -8.87 -1.84
CA ALA A 203 -28.96 -8.34 -2.81
C ALA A 203 -27.74 -7.67 -2.14
N ALA A 204 -27.62 -7.74 -0.81
CA ALA A 204 -26.45 -7.21 -0.13
C ALA A 204 -25.21 -8.07 -0.48
N PRO A 205 -24.02 -7.45 -0.66
CA PRO A 205 -22.83 -8.18 -1.06
C PRO A 205 -22.19 -8.93 0.11
N GLY A 206 -21.89 -10.21 -0.07
CA GLY A 206 -20.93 -10.96 0.72
C GLY A 206 -19.50 -10.83 0.16
N THR A 207 -18.54 -11.50 0.82
CA THR A 207 -17.14 -11.55 0.37
C THR A 207 -16.68 -12.99 0.24
N VAL A 208 -15.94 -13.32 -0.81
CA VAL A 208 -15.21 -14.60 -0.94
C VAL A 208 -13.75 -14.32 -1.24
N VAL A 209 -12.87 -15.12 -0.65
CA VAL A 209 -11.43 -15.11 -0.92
C VAL A 209 -11.05 -16.44 -1.52
N PHE A 210 -10.50 -16.43 -2.73
CA PHE A 210 -9.91 -17.63 -3.33
C PHE A 210 -8.50 -17.80 -2.79
N THR A 211 -8.30 -18.76 -1.90
CA THR A 211 -7.04 -18.98 -1.20
C THR A 211 -6.04 -19.75 -2.07
N ASN A 212 -6.52 -20.48 -3.08
CA ASN A 212 -5.66 -21.26 -3.95
C ASN A 212 -6.22 -21.41 -5.36
N TYR A 213 -5.32 -21.69 -6.29
CA TYR A 213 -5.61 -22.00 -7.67
C TYR A 213 -4.59 -23.00 -8.19
N LYS A 214 -5.06 -24.06 -8.87
CA LYS A 214 -4.19 -25.03 -9.51
C LYS A 214 -4.88 -25.70 -10.68
N SER A 215 -4.27 -25.62 -11.87
CA SER A 215 -4.69 -26.39 -13.05
C SER A 215 -6.15 -26.17 -13.48
N GLY A 216 -6.66 -24.94 -13.42
CA GLY A 216 -8.08 -24.69 -13.70
C GLY A 216 -8.99 -24.77 -12.48
N TYR A 217 -8.54 -25.30 -11.35
CA TYR A 217 -9.33 -25.41 -10.13
C TYR A 217 -9.04 -24.26 -9.17
N PHE A 218 -10.05 -23.80 -8.46
CA PHE A 218 -9.92 -22.83 -7.37
C PHE A 218 -10.76 -23.27 -6.18
N TRP A 219 -10.33 -22.87 -4.99
CA TRP A 219 -11.11 -23.03 -3.78
C TRP A 219 -10.85 -21.88 -2.83
N GLY A 220 -11.73 -21.73 -1.86
CA GLY A 220 -11.71 -20.59 -0.97
C GLY A 220 -12.79 -20.64 0.08
N VAL A 221 -12.88 -19.53 0.80
CA VAL A 221 -13.83 -19.33 1.89
C VAL A 221 -14.47 -17.96 1.73
N GLY A 222 -15.73 -17.86 2.10
CA GLY A 222 -16.47 -16.61 2.07
C GLY A 222 -17.40 -16.44 3.26
N VAL A 223 -17.92 -15.23 3.39
CA VAL A 223 -18.89 -14.81 4.39
C VAL A 223 -20.04 -14.08 3.71
N GLY A 224 -21.24 -14.28 4.23
CA GLY A 224 -22.42 -13.55 3.77
C GLY A 224 -22.37 -12.05 4.11
N PRO A 225 -23.41 -11.28 3.73
CA PRO A 225 -23.41 -9.82 3.84
C PRO A 225 -23.30 -9.28 5.27
N ASP A 226 -23.78 -10.04 6.25
CA ASP A 226 -23.69 -9.67 7.67
C ASP A 226 -22.27 -9.82 8.24
N GLY A 227 -21.34 -10.38 7.46
CA GLY A 227 -19.95 -10.59 7.86
C GLY A 227 -19.78 -11.57 9.03
N ASN A 228 -20.84 -12.30 9.40
CA ASN A 228 -20.82 -13.23 10.52
C ASN A 228 -19.97 -14.47 10.17
N PRO A 229 -18.87 -14.74 10.89
CA PRO A 229 -18.03 -15.91 10.64
C PRO A 229 -18.77 -17.24 10.81
N ASN A 230 -19.83 -17.26 11.63
CA ASN A 230 -20.63 -18.46 11.88
C ASN A 230 -21.59 -18.80 10.72
N SER A 231 -21.72 -17.94 9.72
CA SER A 231 -22.41 -18.21 8.46
C SER A 231 -21.46 -18.20 7.26
N SER A 232 -20.20 -18.59 7.49
CA SER A 232 -19.21 -18.76 6.42
C SER A 232 -19.61 -19.89 5.47
N PHE A 233 -19.21 -19.77 4.22
CA PHE A 233 -19.34 -20.82 3.21
C PHE A 233 -17.97 -21.14 2.61
N THR A 234 -17.82 -22.35 2.09
CA THR A 234 -16.62 -22.77 1.38
C THR A 234 -16.92 -23.00 -0.09
N VAL A 235 -15.92 -22.81 -0.93
CA VAL A 235 -16.07 -22.88 -2.39
C VAL A 235 -15.06 -23.84 -2.97
N LEU A 236 -15.50 -24.68 -3.91
CA LEU A 236 -14.64 -25.45 -4.82
C LEU A 236 -15.19 -25.31 -6.23
N GLY A 237 -14.35 -24.93 -7.16
CA GLY A 237 -14.77 -24.71 -8.53
C GLY A 237 -13.67 -24.95 -9.55
N SER A 238 -14.03 -24.72 -10.81
CA SER A 238 -13.09 -24.71 -11.92
C SER A 238 -13.38 -23.57 -12.89
N ILE A 239 -12.31 -23.02 -13.49
CA ILE A 239 -12.34 -22.03 -14.55
C ILE A 239 -11.57 -22.61 -15.75
N THR A 240 -12.29 -22.88 -16.83
CA THR A 240 -11.70 -23.37 -18.07
C THR A 240 -10.91 -22.28 -18.78
N PRO A 241 -10.05 -22.63 -19.76
CA PRO A 241 -9.32 -21.64 -20.53
C PRO A 241 -10.21 -20.61 -21.24
N GLN A 242 -11.41 -21.02 -21.63
CA GLN A 242 -12.45 -20.24 -22.29
C GLN A 242 -13.22 -19.36 -21.30
N GLY A 243 -12.87 -19.42 -20.01
CA GLY A 243 -13.52 -18.65 -18.95
C GLY A 243 -14.84 -19.27 -18.49
N LYS A 244 -15.15 -20.54 -18.80
CA LYS A 244 -16.33 -21.18 -18.20
C LYS A 244 -16.06 -21.53 -16.75
N VAL A 245 -17.03 -21.22 -15.89
CA VAL A 245 -16.90 -21.35 -14.45
C VAL A 245 -17.92 -22.35 -13.93
N LEU A 246 -17.44 -23.37 -13.24
CA LEU A 246 -18.23 -24.15 -12.30
C LEU A 246 -17.88 -23.68 -10.89
N PHE A 247 -18.87 -23.24 -10.13
CA PHE A 247 -18.70 -22.64 -8.80
C PHE A 247 -19.61 -23.37 -7.81
N ASN A 248 -19.02 -24.24 -7.00
CA ASN A 248 -19.77 -25.00 -6.01
C ASN A 248 -19.57 -24.41 -4.63
N VAL A 249 -20.66 -24.24 -3.90
CA VAL A 249 -20.70 -23.68 -2.55
C VAL A 249 -21.22 -24.73 -1.60
N ILE A 250 -20.55 -24.89 -0.45
CA ILE A 250 -21.14 -25.54 0.72
C ILE A 250 -21.45 -24.47 1.76
N GLN A 251 -22.73 -24.35 2.09
CA GLN A 251 -23.24 -23.51 3.17
C GLN A 251 -24.19 -24.37 4.02
N ASP A 252 -23.95 -24.45 5.33
CA ASP A 252 -24.73 -25.25 6.28
C ASP A 252 -24.96 -26.71 5.83
N GLY A 253 -23.93 -27.31 5.21
CA GLY A 253 -23.97 -28.70 4.71
C GLY A 253 -24.80 -28.89 3.43
N THR A 254 -25.31 -27.81 2.84
CA THR A 254 -26.04 -27.84 1.56
C THR A 254 -25.12 -27.45 0.41
N LEU A 255 -25.08 -28.29 -0.61
CA LEU A 255 -24.37 -28.02 -1.86
C LEU A 255 -25.23 -27.14 -2.77
N VAL A 256 -24.68 -26.02 -3.22
CA VAL A 256 -25.23 -25.20 -4.30
C VAL A 256 -24.21 -25.17 -5.44
N SER A 257 -24.63 -25.58 -6.63
CA SER A 257 -23.79 -25.59 -7.83
C SER A 257 -24.25 -24.50 -8.79
N LEU A 258 -23.33 -23.59 -9.10
CA LEU A 258 -23.55 -22.50 -10.03
C LEU A 258 -22.64 -22.68 -11.24
N TYR A 259 -23.11 -22.28 -12.41
CA TYR A 259 -22.31 -22.33 -13.64
C TYR A 259 -22.49 -21.04 -14.45
N GLY A 260 -21.48 -20.70 -15.25
CA GLY A 260 -21.49 -19.48 -16.03
C GLY A 260 -20.14 -19.16 -16.63
N ALA A 261 -19.76 -17.87 -16.59
CA ALA A 261 -18.51 -17.42 -17.18
C ALA A 261 -17.80 -16.36 -16.32
N ALA A 262 -16.47 -16.33 -16.45
CA ALA A 262 -15.58 -15.30 -15.97
C ALA A 262 -15.01 -14.51 -17.16
N GLU A 263 -14.91 -13.19 -16.99
CA GLU A 263 -14.28 -12.29 -17.93
C GLU A 263 -13.36 -11.30 -17.21
N GLY A 264 -12.43 -10.70 -17.95
CA GLY A 264 -11.52 -9.68 -17.45
C GLY A 264 -10.16 -10.22 -17.02
N ASP A 265 -9.49 -9.46 -16.15
CA ASP A 265 -8.09 -9.64 -15.79
C ASP A 265 -7.88 -9.31 -14.29
N PRO A 266 -6.64 -9.36 -13.76
CA PRO A 266 -6.38 -8.98 -12.37
C PRO A 266 -6.73 -7.53 -11.99
N ALA A 267 -7.19 -6.70 -12.93
CA ALA A 267 -7.66 -5.33 -12.68
C ALA A 267 -9.16 -5.27 -12.39
N ALA A 268 -9.95 -6.00 -13.17
CA ALA A 268 -11.38 -5.75 -13.28
C ALA A 268 -12.16 -6.99 -13.73
N ALA A 269 -11.83 -8.15 -13.17
CA ALA A 269 -12.55 -9.37 -13.50
C ALA A 269 -13.93 -9.47 -12.84
N GLN A 270 -14.83 -10.16 -13.53
CA GLN A 270 -16.19 -10.43 -13.09
C GLN A 270 -16.56 -11.88 -13.40
N MET A 271 -17.47 -12.43 -12.60
CA MET A 271 -18.13 -13.70 -12.92
C MET A 271 -19.64 -13.51 -12.88
N LEU A 272 -20.32 -14.08 -13.86
CA LEU A 272 -21.77 -14.11 -13.92
C LEU A 272 -22.22 -15.57 -13.95
N LEU A 273 -22.84 -16.02 -12.87
CA LEU A 273 -23.14 -17.41 -12.61
C LEU A 273 -24.62 -17.58 -12.30
N GLY A 274 -25.18 -18.77 -12.45
CA GLY A 274 -26.45 -19.09 -11.81
C GLY A 274 -26.75 -20.58 -11.75
N SER A 275 -27.94 -20.89 -11.26
CA SER A 275 -28.39 -22.25 -11.03
C SER A 275 -28.99 -22.87 -12.28
N TYR A 276 -28.94 -24.20 -12.34
CA TYR A 276 -29.47 -25.00 -13.45
C TYR A 276 -30.32 -26.16 -12.92
N ASP A 277 -31.36 -26.51 -13.66
CA ASP A 277 -32.15 -27.70 -13.37
C ASP A 277 -31.46 -28.97 -13.92
N ILE A 278 -32.08 -30.14 -13.68
CA ILE A 278 -31.58 -31.44 -14.13
C ILE A 278 -31.47 -31.60 -15.66
N ARG A 279 -32.07 -30.67 -16.42
CA ARG A 279 -32.00 -30.61 -17.88
C ARG A 279 -30.93 -29.63 -18.35
N GLY A 280 -30.16 -29.05 -17.43
CA GLY A 280 -29.17 -28.00 -17.69
C GLY A 280 -29.80 -26.69 -18.16
N ILE A 281 -31.07 -26.45 -17.81
CA ILE A 281 -31.75 -25.19 -18.12
C ILE A 281 -31.51 -24.22 -16.97
N PHE A 282 -31.11 -23.00 -17.30
CA PHE A 282 -30.93 -21.92 -16.33
C PHE A 282 -32.24 -21.62 -15.60
N THR A 283 -32.22 -21.60 -14.26
CA THR A 283 -33.44 -21.50 -13.44
C THR A 283 -33.74 -20.10 -12.90
N GLY A 284 -32.95 -19.07 -13.25
CA GLY A 284 -33.34 -17.66 -13.08
C GLY A 284 -32.45 -16.82 -12.17
N ASP A 285 -31.96 -17.35 -11.05
CA ASP A 285 -31.18 -16.55 -10.10
C ASP A 285 -29.73 -16.40 -10.54
N ILE A 286 -29.28 -15.14 -10.63
CA ILE A 286 -27.91 -14.78 -10.98
C ILE A 286 -27.11 -14.50 -9.71
N THR A 287 -25.94 -15.13 -9.63
CA THR A 287 -24.88 -14.79 -8.68
C THR A 287 -23.78 -14.04 -9.42
N GLY A 288 -23.56 -12.78 -9.03
CA GLY A 288 -22.51 -11.94 -9.58
C GLY A 288 -21.30 -11.91 -8.67
N LEU A 289 -20.11 -12.13 -9.21
CA LEU A 289 -18.86 -11.88 -8.51
C LEU A 289 -18.11 -10.74 -9.19
N SER A 290 -17.54 -9.84 -8.39
CA SER A 290 -16.65 -8.79 -8.90
C SER A 290 -15.36 -8.76 -8.09
N LEU A 291 -14.23 -8.75 -8.79
CA LEU A 291 -12.92 -8.66 -8.16
C LEU A 291 -12.82 -7.34 -7.38
N VAL A 292 -12.30 -7.40 -6.16
CA VAL A 292 -11.83 -6.19 -5.47
C VAL A 292 -10.44 -5.88 -6.01
N PRO A 293 -10.21 -4.75 -6.71
CA PRO A 293 -8.90 -4.45 -7.28
C PRO A 293 -7.85 -4.22 -6.18
N ALA A 294 -6.59 -4.53 -6.48
CA ALA A 294 -5.47 -4.25 -5.59
C ALA A 294 -5.45 -2.78 -5.14
N TYR A 295 -5.44 -2.56 -3.81
CA TYR A 295 -5.51 -1.20 -3.24
C TYR A 295 -4.37 -0.30 -3.74
N SER A 296 -3.18 -0.88 -3.97
CA SER A 296 -2.00 -0.18 -4.49
C SER A 296 -2.24 0.44 -5.86
N ARG A 297 -3.11 -0.13 -6.70
CA ARG A 297 -3.48 0.47 -7.99
C ARG A 297 -4.27 1.76 -7.81
N THR A 298 -5.20 1.79 -6.86
CA THR A 298 -5.96 3.01 -6.57
C THR A 298 -5.07 4.12 -6.01
N VAL A 299 -4.16 3.77 -5.10
CA VAL A 299 -3.21 4.71 -4.51
C VAL A 299 -2.21 5.23 -5.56
N ALA A 300 -1.69 4.36 -6.42
CA ALA A 300 -0.79 4.75 -7.52
C ALA A 300 -1.50 5.65 -8.55
N ALA A 301 -2.76 5.35 -8.90
CA ALA A 301 -3.57 6.18 -9.79
C ALA A 301 -3.85 7.57 -9.19
N ALA A 302 -3.85 7.70 -7.86
CA ALA A 302 -3.96 8.96 -7.14
C ALA A 302 -2.61 9.69 -6.96
N GLN A 303 -1.52 9.17 -7.54
CA GLN A 303 -0.16 9.70 -7.42
C GLN A 303 0.29 9.84 -5.96
N ASN A 304 0.01 8.85 -5.12
CA ASN A 304 0.35 8.87 -3.70
C ASN A 304 1.37 7.78 -3.34
N PRO A 305 2.67 7.99 -3.61
CA PRO A 305 3.69 6.96 -3.43
C PRO A 305 3.83 6.52 -1.95
N SER A 306 3.62 7.43 -1.00
CA SER A 306 3.78 7.17 0.44
C SER A 306 2.88 6.05 1.00
N ALA A 307 1.73 5.82 0.35
CA ALA A 307 0.73 4.84 0.79
C ALA A 307 0.79 3.50 0.05
N VAL A 308 1.62 3.35 -0.99
CA VAL A 308 1.70 2.13 -1.81
C VAL A 308 2.12 0.90 -0.99
N GLY A 309 3.07 1.06 -0.08
CA GLY A 309 3.52 -0.02 0.81
C GLY A 309 2.40 -0.53 1.70
N ALA A 310 1.72 0.37 2.41
CA ALA A 310 0.58 0.04 3.26
C ALA A 310 -0.57 -0.60 2.46
N ALA A 311 -0.88 -0.05 1.28
CA ALA A 311 -1.90 -0.59 0.37
C ALA A 311 -1.61 -2.04 -0.02
N THR A 312 -0.34 -2.34 -0.31
CA THR A 312 0.12 -3.69 -0.71
C THR A 312 0.03 -4.65 0.47
N ALA A 313 0.48 -4.23 1.66
CA ALA A 313 0.40 -5.05 2.87
C ALA A 313 -1.05 -5.38 3.25
N LEU A 314 -1.95 -4.39 3.26
CA LEU A 314 -3.36 -4.61 3.56
C LEU A 314 -4.03 -5.53 2.53
N TYR A 315 -3.76 -5.33 1.24
CA TYR A 315 -4.34 -6.17 0.19
C TYR A 315 -3.83 -7.61 0.24
N SER A 316 -2.56 -7.83 0.63
CA SER A 316 -2.02 -9.18 0.82
C SER A 316 -2.76 -9.95 1.92
N VAL A 317 -3.17 -9.28 3.00
CA VAL A 317 -4.01 -9.88 4.04
C VAL A 317 -5.42 -10.11 3.52
N ALA A 318 -5.98 -9.16 2.77
CA ALA A 318 -7.32 -9.27 2.17
C ALA A 318 -7.48 -10.49 1.25
N GLY A 319 -6.38 -10.94 0.63
CA GLY A 319 -6.32 -12.15 -0.19
C GLY A 319 -6.21 -13.46 0.58
N THR A 320 -6.34 -13.46 1.91
CA THR A 320 -6.22 -14.67 2.76
C THR A 320 -7.44 -14.87 3.66
N SER A 321 -7.52 -16.02 4.33
CA SER A 321 -8.53 -16.26 5.37
C SER A 321 -8.45 -15.24 6.52
N ASP A 322 -7.26 -14.72 6.82
CA ASP A 322 -7.07 -13.70 7.85
C ASP A 322 -7.72 -12.36 7.48
N GLY A 323 -7.89 -12.09 6.18
CA GLY A 323 -8.66 -10.96 5.68
C GLY A 323 -10.16 -11.04 5.99
N LEU A 324 -10.68 -12.25 6.26
CA LEU A 324 -12.07 -12.49 6.62
C LEU A 324 -12.28 -12.72 8.11
N PHE A 325 -11.32 -13.35 8.79
CA PHE A 325 -11.48 -13.84 10.16
C PHE A 325 -10.41 -13.35 11.13
N GLY A 326 -9.34 -12.76 10.64
CA GLY A 326 -8.23 -12.27 11.44
C GLY A 326 -8.49 -10.90 12.07
N PRO A 327 -7.53 -10.37 12.85
CA PRO A 327 -7.68 -9.08 13.52
C PRO A 327 -7.94 -7.89 12.59
N LEU A 328 -7.43 -7.95 11.35
CA LEU A 328 -7.63 -6.93 10.31
C LEU A 328 -8.97 -7.07 9.56
N ALA A 329 -9.75 -8.13 9.78
CA ALA A 329 -10.97 -8.38 9.01
C ALA A 329 -11.98 -7.21 8.99
N PRO A 330 -12.26 -6.50 10.12
CA PRO A 330 -13.14 -5.34 10.09
C PRO A 330 -12.62 -4.21 9.19
N VAL A 331 -11.30 -4.00 9.17
CA VAL A 331 -10.63 -2.98 8.35
C VAL A 331 -10.70 -3.36 6.88
N ILE A 332 -10.35 -4.60 6.54
CA ILE A 332 -10.41 -5.12 5.17
C ILE A 332 -11.84 -5.08 4.64
N GLY A 333 -12.82 -5.47 5.47
CA GLY A 333 -14.24 -5.37 5.13
C GLY A 333 -14.62 -3.96 4.71
N GLN A 334 -14.24 -2.94 5.49
CA GLN A 334 -14.49 -1.54 5.15
C GLN A 334 -13.74 -1.12 3.87
N LEU A 335 -12.44 -1.39 3.76
CA LEU A 335 -11.63 -1.04 2.58
C LEU A 335 -12.19 -1.66 1.30
N ASN A 336 -12.68 -2.90 1.36
CA ASN A 336 -13.30 -3.60 0.24
C ASN A 336 -14.61 -2.96 -0.23
N THR A 337 -15.23 -2.06 0.54
CA THR A 337 -16.39 -1.28 0.08
C THR A 337 -16.00 0.03 -0.62
N LEU A 338 -14.79 0.52 -0.37
CA LEU A 338 -14.32 1.82 -0.87
C LEU A 338 -13.70 1.70 -2.26
N GLN A 339 -13.71 2.81 -3.00
CA GLN A 339 -13.12 2.92 -4.34
C GLN A 339 -12.57 4.33 -4.56
N GLY A 340 -11.66 4.49 -5.54
CA GLY A 340 -11.16 5.78 -6.00
C GLY A 340 -10.59 6.64 -4.86
N ALA A 341 -11.02 7.91 -4.80
CA ALA A 341 -10.53 8.87 -3.82
C ALA A 341 -10.79 8.45 -2.37
N ALA A 342 -11.92 7.77 -2.08
CA ALA A 342 -12.26 7.32 -0.74
C ALA A 342 -11.33 6.20 -0.25
N LEU A 343 -11.00 5.25 -1.13
CA LEU A 343 -10.04 4.20 -0.81
C LEU A 343 -8.63 4.77 -0.65
N ASN A 344 -8.20 5.69 -1.53
CA ASN A 344 -6.91 6.38 -1.38
C ASN A 344 -6.83 7.11 -0.03
N ALA A 345 -7.88 7.85 0.37
CA ALA A 345 -7.93 8.53 1.64
C ALA A 345 -7.84 7.56 2.83
N ALA A 346 -8.61 6.47 2.82
CA ALA A 346 -8.58 5.46 3.87
C ALA A 346 -7.20 4.82 4.01
N VAL A 347 -6.56 4.40 2.91
CA VAL A 347 -5.22 3.81 2.96
C VAL A 347 -4.16 4.84 3.38
N SER A 348 -4.28 6.10 2.94
CA SER A 348 -3.38 7.18 3.37
C SER A 348 -3.44 7.41 4.88
N GLN A 349 -4.61 7.20 5.49
CA GLN A 349 -4.75 7.29 6.94
C GLN A 349 -4.00 6.19 7.68
N THR A 350 -3.51 5.13 7.02
CA THR A 350 -2.85 3.96 7.64
C THR A 350 -1.31 3.98 7.62
N VAL A 351 -0.70 5.02 7.05
CA VAL A 351 0.77 5.16 6.97
C VAL A 351 1.35 5.81 8.23
N PRO A 352 2.66 5.67 8.53
CA PRO A 352 3.30 6.36 9.66
C PRO A 352 3.11 7.87 9.66
N VAL A 353 3.21 8.48 10.86
CA VAL A 353 3.03 9.91 11.10
C VAL A 353 3.83 10.77 10.11
N LEU A 354 3.24 11.88 9.64
CA LEU A 354 3.82 12.78 8.64
C LEU A 354 4.30 12.07 7.35
N SER A 355 3.62 11.00 6.94
CA SER A 355 3.99 10.19 5.77
C SER A 355 5.44 9.70 5.83
N GLY A 356 5.94 9.41 7.03
CA GLY A 356 7.31 8.96 7.26
C GLY A 356 8.38 10.05 7.34
N ALA A 357 8.01 11.33 7.26
CA ALA A 357 8.94 12.47 7.34
C ALA A 357 9.32 12.90 8.78
N ALA A 358 8.94 12.12 9.81
CA ALA A 358 9.06 12.53 11.21
C ALA A 358 10.49 12.92 11.61
N ALA A 359 11.49 12.07 11.34
CA ALA A 359 12.88 12.38 11.71
C ALA A 359 13.43 13.62 10.99
N GLN A 360 13.08 13.83 9.72
CA GLN A 360 13.45 15.02 8.96
C GLN A 360 12.76 16.28 9.53
N ALA A 361 11.48 16.18 9.88
CA ALA A 361 10.75 17.29 10.48
C ALA A 361 11.34 17.68 11.85
N THR A 362 11.65 16.70 12.70
CA THR A 362 12.36 16.91 13.97
C THR A 362 13.72 17.58 13.71
N PHE A 363 14.49 17.14 12.71
CA PHE A 363 15.78 17.75 12.37
C PHE A 363 15.64 19.24 11.98
N ASN A 364 14.66 19.56 11.14
CA ASN A 364 14.43 20.93 10.70
C ASN A 364 14.19 21.89 11.90
N THR A 365 13.57 21.41 12.99
CA THR A 365 13.42 22.22 14.21
C THR A 365 14.72 22.45 14.99
N GLN A 366 15.70 21.56 14.86
CA GLN A 366 16.98 21.67 15.56
C GLN A 366 17.99 22.54 14.84
N ARG A 367 17.86 22.67 13.51
CA ARG A 367 18.66 23.60 12.71
C ARG A 367 18.56 25.04 13.23
N ILE A 368 17.45 25.38 13.90
CA ILE A 368 17.26 26.65 14.61
C ILE A 368 18.33 26.85 15.71
N THR A 369 18.57 25.84 16.55
CA THR A 369 19.58 25.93 17.62
C THR A 369 20.97 26.15 17.03
N GLN A 370 21.29 25.46 15.93
CA GLN A 370 22.57 25.61 15.21
C GLN A 370 22.74 27.06 14.72
N GLN A 371 21.72 27.64 14.08
CA GLN A 371 21.75 29.03 13.63
C GLN A 371 21.96 30.02 14.78
N LEU A 372 21.30 29.80 15.93
CA LEU A 372 21.40 30.70 17.08
C LEU A 372 22.79 30.65 17.73
N VAL A 373 23.47 29.49 17.74
CA VAL A 373 24.86 29.33 18.18
C VAL A 373 25.81 29.98 17.17
N GLN A 374 25.62 29.77 15.87
CA GLN A 374 26.41 30.44 14.82
C GLN A 374 26.31 31.96 14.93
N ASP A 375 25.12 32.51 15.16
CA ASP A 375 24.94 33.93 15.43
C ASP A 375 25.67 34.41 16.68
N ARG A 376 25.77 33.55 17.71
CA ARG A 376 26.57 33.86 18.90
C ARG A 376 28.05 33.91 18.55
N ILE A 377 28.58 32.87 17.89
CA ILE A 377 29.98 32.78 17.43
C ILE A 377 30.37 34.01 16.62
N ASP A 378 29.46 34.46 15.76
CA ASP A 378 29.71 35.62 14.92
C ASP A 378 29.89 36.92 15.71
N THR A 379 29.21 37.07 16.84
CA THR A 379 29.33 38.23 17.73
C THR A 379 30.55 38.18 18.66
N LEU A 380 31.25 37.03 18.77
CA LEU A 380 32.37 36.87 19.71
C LEU A 380 33.60 37.72 19.34
N GLN A 381 33.80 38.01 18.06
CA GLN A 381 34.98 38.73 17.57
C GLN A 381 34.80 40.25 17.51
N GLN A 382 33.64 40.76 17.92
CA GLN A 382 33.29 42.17 17.83
C GLN A 382 33.29 42.89 19.19
N ASP A 383 33.65 42.18 20.27
CA ASP A 383 33.69 42.71 21.63
C ASP A 383 35.08 43.32 21.94
N ASP A 384 35.34 44.52 21.40
CA ASP A 384 36.56 45.32 21.65
C ASP A 384 36.70 45.80 23.11
N ARG A 385 35.79 45.40 24.03
CA ARG A 385 35.63 45.96 25.38
C ARG A 385 36.17 45.09 26.53
N GLY A 386 36.94 44.04 26.24
CA GLY A 386 37.83 43.42 27.23
C GLY A 386 37.20 42.63 28.40
N SER A 387 35.89 42.34 28.39
CA SER A 387 35.31 41.40 29.37
C SER A 387 35.72 39.97 29.02
N ALA A 388 36.28 39.26 29.99
CA ALA A 388 36.76 37.90 29.81
C ALA A 388 35.61 36.88 29.80
N ARG A 389 34.40 37.21 30.30
CA ARG A 389 33.31 36.24 30.52
C ARG A 389 31.96 36.86 30.17
N ASN A 390 31.16 36.09 29.45
CA ASN A 390 29.81 36.49 29.08
C ASN A 390 28.80 35.41 29.48
N ALA A 391 27.62 35.86 29.89
CA ALA A 391 26.41 35.05 29.95
C ALA A 391 25.40 35.60 28.95
N TRP A 392 24.69 34.72 28.26
CA TRP A 392 23.68 35.14 27.29
C TRP A 392 22.48 34.21 27.25
N ILE A 393 21.36 34.76 26.81
CA ILE A 393 20.12 34.03 26.55
C ILE A 393 19.45 34.58 25.29
N LYS A 394 18.91 33.67 24.48
CA LYS A 394 18.10 33.98 23.31
C LYS A 394 16.77 33.22 23.36
N PRO A 395 15.68 33.83 23.86
CA PRO A 395 14.33 33.37 23.51
C PRO A 395 14.11 33.49 22.00
N PHE A 396 13.39 32.53 21.43
CA PHE A 396 13.09 32.49 20.00
C PHE A 396 11.72 31.88 19.71
N GLY A 397 11.17 32.25 18.55
CA GLY A 397 9.99 31.63 17.96
C GLY A 397 10.25 31.30 16.49
N SER A 398 9.65 30.21 16.02
CA SER A 398 9.87 29.72 14.66
C SER A 398 8.60 29.19 14.01
N LEU A 399 8.49 29.44 12.72
CA LEU A 399 7.48 28.88 11.83
C LEU A 399 8.20 28.24 10.65
N ALA A 400 7.84 27.01 10.30
CA ALA A 400 8.39 26.36 9.12
C ALA A 400 7.32 25.61 8.34
N THR A 401 7.54 25.44 7.05
CA THR A 401 6.65 24.74 6.14
C THR A 401 7.50 23.89 5.20
N GLN A 402 7.09 22.64 4.98
CA GLN A 402 7.57 21.79 3.91
C GLN A 402 6.39 21.52 2.99
N SER A 403 6.48 21.97 1.74
CA SER A 403 5.40 21.78 0.75
C SER A 403 5.31 20.31 0.31
N THR A 404 4.14 19.89 -0.17
CA THR A 404 3.94 18.57 -0.80
C THR A 404 4.91 18.39 -1.97
N GLN A 405 5.60 17.25 -2.01
CA GLN A 405 6.51 16.87 -3.11
C GLN A 405 6.04 15.54 -3.69
N ASP A 406 5.89 15.48 -5.02
CA ASP A 406 5.52 14.27 -5.77
C ASP A 406 4.36 13.46 -5.17
N GLY A 407 3.34 14.18 -4.68
CA GLY A 407 2.13 13.62 -4.07
C GLY A 407 2.26 13.18 -2.62
N VAL A 408 3.47 13.24 -2.03
CA VAL A 408 3.69 13.04 -0.59
C VAL A 408 3.33 14.32 0.17
N PRO A 409 2.33 14.29 1.07
CA PRO A 409 1.94 15.47 1.84
C PRO A 409 3.09 15.99 2.69
N GLY A 410 3.32 17.31 2.61
CA GLY A 410 4.25 17.99 3.49
C GLY A 410 3.67 18.29 4.88
N TYR A 411 4.26 19.26 5.58
CA TYR A 411 3.88 19.63 6.94
C TYR A 411 4.15 21.10 7.24
N HIS A 412 3.48 21.62 8.26
CA HIS A 412 3.83 22.90 8.88
C HIS A 412 4.30 22.66 10.31
N THR A 413 5.22 23.49 10.78
CA THR A 413 5.72 23.52 12.14
C THR A 413 5.50 24.90 12.74
N ALA A 414 5.08 24.94 13.99
CA ALA A 414 5.09 26.13 14.82
C ALA A 414 5.65 25.80 16.20
N GLY A 415 6.52 26.66 16.69
CA GLY A 415 7.19 26.40 17.96
C GLY A 415 8.09 27.53 18.39
N GLY A 416 8.86 27.25 19.43
CA GLY A 416 9.78 28.20 20.01
C GLY A 416 10.44 27.65 21.26
N GLY A 417 11.27 28.48 21.88
CA GLY A 417 12.04 28.06 23.03
C GLY A 417 13.05 29.10 23.44
N PHE A 418 14.11 28.63 24.08
CA PHE A 418 15.24 29.46 24.41
C PHE A 418 16.54 28.66 24.30
N ILE A 419 17.61 29.39 24.05
CA ILE A 419 18.97 28.90 24.22
C ILE A 419 19.72 29.85 25.14
N ALA A 420 20.46 29.32 26.09
CA ALA A 420 21.29 30.08 27.00
C ALA A 420 22.72 29.53 26.97
N GLY A 421 23.69 30.38 27.24
CA GLY A 421 25.09 29.96 27.22
C GLY A 421 26.01 30.85 28.03
N LEU A 422 27.21 30.32 28.22
CA LEU A 422 28.34 30.98 28.86
C LEU A 422 29.54 30.85 27.93
N ASP A 423 30.29 31.93 27.74
CA ASP A 423 31.53 31.91 26.98
C ASP A 423 32.61 32.77 27.62
N ARG A 424 33.86 32.41 27.33
CA ARG A 424 35.05 33.04 27.90
C ARG A 424 36.12 33.25 26.85
N VAL A 425 36.79 34.39 26.94
CA VAL A 425 38.07 34.64 26.26
C VAL A 425 39.19 33.96 27.04
N PHE A 426 39.86 33.00 26.40
CA PHE A 426 40.96 32.23 27.01
C PHE A 426 42.33 32.83 26.69
N ALA A 427 42.48 33.37 25.48
CA ALA A 427 43.66 34.06 24.99
C ALA A 427 43.21 35.11 23.94
N PRO A 428 44.08 36.05 23.54
CA PRO A 428 43.76 36.95 22.43
C PRO A 428 43.32 36.16 21.19
N GLY A 429 42.10 36.42 20.71
CA GLY A 429 41.50 35.73 19.58
C GLY A 429 40.92 34.34 19.87
N VAL A 430 41.02 33.80 21.09
CA VAL A 430 40.51 32.46 21.43
C VAL A 430 39.33 32.57 22.39
N VAL A 431 38.15 32.21 21.91
CA VAL A 431 36.92 32.18 22.71
C VAL A 431 36.32 30.78 22.66
N ALA A 432 35.85 30.28 23.80
CA ALA A 432 35.06 29.05 23.86
C ALA A 432 33.93 29.18 24.87
N GLY A 433 32.86 28.45 24.63
CA GLY A 433 31.67 28.47 25.45
C GLY A 433 30.84 27.20 25.36
N GLY A 434 29.85 27.13 26.23
CA GLY A 434 28.84 26.10 26.25
C GLY A 434 27.45 26.70 26.15
N SER A 435 26.50 25.90 25.66
CA SER A 435 25.09 26.26 25.58
C SER A 435 24.19 25.13 26.04
N PHE A 436 22.99 25.51 26.47
CA PHE A 436 21.85 24.65 26.70
C PHE A 436 20.65 25.25 25.98
N SER A 437 19.87 24.43 25.29
CA SER A 437 18.61 24.83 24.67
C SER A 437 17.45 23.93 25.05
N TYR A 438 16.27 24.54 25.09
CA TYR A 438 14.99 23.86 25.14
C TYR A 438 14.10 24.43 24.04
N ALA A 439 13.42 23.55 23.31
CA ALA A 439 12.45 23.92 22.29
C ALA A 439 11.22 23.02 22.33
N TYR A 440 10.05 23.61 22.16
CA TYR A 440 8.81 22.90 21.89
C TYR A 440 8.33 23.23 20.49
N ASN A 441 8.00 22.20 19.71
CA ASN A 441 7.48 22.35 18.35
C ASN A 441 6.27 21.45 18.14
N GLN A 442 5.20 22.02 17.60
CA GLN A 442 4.07 21.27 17.09
C GLN A 442 4.18 21.19 15.56
N ILE A 443 4.13 19.97 15.03
CA ILE A 443 4.28 19.67 13.62
C ILE A 443 2.99 19.00 13.14
N THR A 444 2.33 19.60 12.17
CA THR A 444 1.03 19.11 11.64
C THR A 444 1.14 18.85 10.15
N SER A 445 0.64 17.70 9.70
CA SER A 445 0.61 17.35 8.28
C SER A 445 -0.32 18.28 7.48
N TYR A 446 0.05 18.56 6.22
CA TYR A 446 -0.86 19.21 5.27
C TYR A 446 -1.95 18.30 4.70
N SER A 447 -1.90 17.00 4.99
CA SER A 447 -2.87 16.06 4.44
C SER A 447 -4.26 16.25 5.05
N GLY A 448 -5.19 16.81 4.26
CA GLY A 448 -6.60 16.89 4.66
C GLY A 448 -7.30 15.53 4.66
N ILE A 449 -6.78 14.54 3.93
CA ILE A 449 -7.34 13.18 3.83
C ILE A 449 -6.72 12.21 4.84
N ALA A 450 -5.52 12.50 5.36
CA ALA A 450 -4.84 11.73 6.39
C ALA A 450 -4.19 12.65 7.44
N PRO A 451 -4.99 13.34 8.27
CA PRO A 451 -4.46 14.25 9.28
C PRO A 451 -3.59 13.53 10.31
N SER A 452 -2.43 14.09 10.59
CA SER A 452 -1.53 13.62 11.64
C SER A 452 -0.72 14.76 12.24
N SER A 453 -0.28 14.58 13.49
CA SER A 453 0.54 15.54 14.21
C SER A 453 1.66 14.86 14.99
N LEU A 454 2.72 15.62 15.21
CA LEU A 454 3.89 15.28 15.99
C LEU A 454 4.25 16.49 16.86
N ASP A 455 4.18 16.32 18.17
CA ASP A 455 4.70 17.29 19.13
C ASP A 455 6.10 16.86 19.57
N THR A 456 7.06 17.78 19.57
CA THR A 456 8.47 17.50 19.86
C THR A 456 8.99 18.45 20.93
N ASN A 457 9.46 17.89 22.05
CA ASN A 457 10.26 18.58 23.05
C ASN A 457 11.74 18.23 22.86
N THR A 458 12.57 19.24 22.61
CA THR A 458 13.99 19.06 22.34
C THR A 458 14.82 19.71 23.43
N TYR A 459 15.77 18.97 23.98
CA TYR A 459 16.77 19.44 24.94
C TYR A 459 18.15 19.25 24.32
N GLN A 460 18.93 20.32 24.12
CA GLN A 460 20.29 20.20 23.58
C GLN A 460 21.32 20.81 24.53
N ILE A 461 22.50 20.22 24.52
CA ILE A 461 23.71 20.78 25.10
C ILE A 461 24.75 20.93 24.00
N GLY A 462 25.42 22.08 23.98
CA GLY A 462 26.38 22.42 22.93
C GLY A 462 27.67 22.98 23.49
N LEU A 463 28.75 22.79 22.74
CA LEU A 463 30.02 23.47 22.90
C LEU A 463 30.33 24.21 21.61
N TYR A 464 30.90 25.40 21.73
CA TYR A 464 31.31 26.19 20.58
C TYR A 464 32.58 26.98 20.90
N GLY A 465 33.30 27.35 19.84
CA GLY A 465 34.51 28.16 19.97
C GLY A 465 34.91 28.83 18.66
N SER A 466 35.74 29.85 18.80
CA SER A 466 36.29 30.63 17.70
C SER A 466 37.75 30.95 17.97
N ILE A 467 38.61 30.73 16.98
CA ILE A 467 40.04 31.04 17.00
C ILE A 467 40.29 32.05 15.88
N ALA A 468 40.50 33.30 16.26
CA ALA A 468 40.77 34.43 15.38
C ALA A 468 42.26 34.80 15.38
N SER A 469 42.75 35.20 14.21
CA SER A 469 44.09 35.75 14.03
C SER A 469 44.03 37.27 13.86
N PRO A 470 45.12 38.01 14.15
CA PRO A 470 45.18 39.45 13.95
C PRO A 470 44.89 39.92 12.51
N GLY A 471 45.04 39.03 11.52
CA GLY A 471 44.74 39.29 10.11
C GLY A 471 43.25 39.18 9.75
N GLY A 472 42.36 38.99 10.72
CA GLY A 472 40.91 38.87 10.50
C GLY A 472 40.44 37.49 10.06
N PHE A 473 41.34 36.53 9.88
CA PHE A 473 40.98 35.13 9.62
C PHE A 473 40.54 34.46 10.92
N ALA A 474 39.49 33.64 10.85
CA ALA A 474 38.98 32.89 11.97
C ALA A 474 38.53 31.47 11.61
N LEU A 475 38.71 30.56 12.58
CA LEU A 475 38.18 29.21 12.58
C LEU A 475 37.13 29.08 13.67
N ASP A 476 35.95 28.60 13.28
CA ASP A 476 34.80 28.41 14.15
C ASP A 476 34.50 26.91 14.27
N LEU A 477 34.21 26.44 15.48
CA LEU A 477 33.88 25.05 15.75
C LEU A 477 32.65 24.99 16.65
N GLU A 478 31.76 24.05 16.38
CA GLU A 478 30.64 23.73 17.27
C GLU A 478 30.30 22.25 17.24
N ALA A 479 29.81 21.76 18.37
CA ALA A 479 29.29 20.41 18.51
C ALA A 479 28.17 20.39 19.54
N ASP A 480 27.09 19.68 19.25
CA ASP A 480 25.95 19.55 20.15
C ASP A 480 25.33 18.15 20.13
N LEU A 481 24.69 17.82 21.25
CA LEU A 481 23.97 16.59 21.48
C LEU A 481 22.57 16.95 21.97
N GLY A 482 21.57 16.24 21.47
CA GLY A 482 20.17 16.48 21.81
C GLY A 482 19.40 15.23 22.18
N LEU A 483 18.40 15.41 23.05
CA LEU A 483 17.34 14.45 23.33
C LEU A 483 16.01 15.04 22.87
N ASN A 484 15.23 14.25 22.14
CA ASN A 484 13.90 14.60 21.65
C ASN A 484 12.89 13.66 22.28
N GLN A 485 11.85 14.24 22.87
CA GLN A 485 10.66 13.51 23.30
C GLN A 485 9.54 13.86 22.33
N ASN A 486 8.99 12.83 21.70
CA ASN A 486 8.05 12.95 20.60
C ASN A 486 6.73 12.30 20.99
N ALA A 487 5.62 13.00 20.76
CA ALA A 487 4.27 12.46 20.90
C ALA A 487 3.58 12.53 19.53
N THR A 488 3.03 11.42 19.05
CA THR A 488 2.39 11.33 17.73
C THR A 488 0.90 11.08 17.84
N SER A 489 0.15 11.63 16.90
CA SER A 489 -1.27 11.34 16.71
C SER A 489 -1.60 11.20 15.23
N ARG A 490 -2.34 10.15 14.88
CA ARG A 490 -2.80 9.88 13.51
C ARG A 490 -4.28 9.54 13.52
N ALA A 491 -5.08 10.37 12.88
CA ALA A 491 -6.52 10.16 12.79
C ALA A 491 -6.84 9.13 11.70
N ILE A 492 -7.61 8.09 12.06
CA ILE A 492 -8.10 7.04 11.16
C ILE A 492 -9.62 7.15 11.10
N ALA A 493 -10.08 8.23 10.46
CA ALA A 493 -11.48 8.60 10.38
C ALA A 493 -12.37 7.49 9.78
N PHE A 494 -11.88 6.74 8.79
CA PHE A 494 -12.68 5.68 8.16
C PHE A 494 -12.99 4.50 9.11
N MET A 495 -12.22 4.35 10.20
CA MET A 495 -12.47 3.38 11.26
C MET A 495 -12.90 4.02 12.59
N GLY A 496 -13.12 5.34 12.61
CA GLY A 496 -13.50 6.06 13.83
C GLY A 496 -12.50 5.94 14.98
N SER A 497 -11.20 5.82 14.68
CA SER A 497 -10.14 5.61 15.67
C SER A 497 -8.98 6.58 15.50
N THR A 498 -8.13 6.68 16.52
CA THR A 498 -6.92 7.50 16.52
C THR A 498 -5.77 6.65 17.03
N ALA A 499 -4.68 6.59 16.27
CA ALA A 499 -3.45 5.95 16.69
C ALA A 499 -2.54 6.98 17.37
N THR A 500 -2.03 6.67 18.56
CA THR A 500 -1.10 7.52 19.30
C THR A 500 0.12 6.74 19.80
N ALA A 501 1.26 7.41 19.91
CA ALA A 501 2.48 6.84 20.47
C ALA A 501 3.37 7.94 21.06
N ASP A 502 4.19 7.57 22.03
CA ASP A 502 5.29 8.38 22.53
C ASP A 502 6.61 7.68 22.22
N TYR A 503 7.62 8.43 21.79
CA TYR A 503 8.94 7.88 21.53
C TYR A 503 10.05 8.90 21.78
N THR A 504 11.25 8.40 22.01
CA THR A 504 12.43 9.24 22.18
C THR A 504 13.34 9.16 20.96
N GLY A 505 14.10 10.21 20.73
CA GLY A 505 15.16 10.23 19.74
C GLY A 505 16.34 11.02 20.24
N ASN A 506 17.48 10.85 19.59
CA ASN A 506 18.69 11.58 19.93
C ASN A 506 19.27 12.25 18.69
N THR A 507 19.96 13.36 18.91
CA THR A 507 20.57 14.13 17.81
C THR A 507 22.01 14.43 18.12
N VAL A 508 22.78 14.53 17.04
CA VAL A 508 24.19 14.88 17.11
C VAL A 508 24.45 15.85 15.98
N HIS A 509 25.19 16.90 16.28
CA HIS A 509 25.67 17.82 15.27
C HIS A 509 27.12 18.19 15.58
N VAL A 510 27.92 18.28 14.51
CA VAL A 510 29.30 18.75 14.54
C VAL A 510 29.50 19.61 13.31
N GLY A 511 30.03 20.81 13.49
CA GLY A 511 30.33 21.66 12.36
C GLY A 511 31.53 22.56 12.59
N GLY A 512 32.13 22.95 11.46
CA GLY A 512 33.33 23.76 11.42
C GLY A 512 33.26 24.79 10.30
N GLY A 513 33.64 26.02 10.61
CA GLY A 513 33.64 27.14 9.68
C GLY A 513 34.98 27.84 9.61
N MET A 514 35.24 28.45 8.47
CA MET A 514 36.32 29.42 8.30
C MET A 514 35.74 30.71 7.73
N ARG A 515 36.22 31.85 8.23
CA ARG A 515 35.78 33.17 7.77
C ARG A 515 36.93 34.17 7.75
N GLN A 516 36.83 35.16 6.88
CA GLN A 516 37.81 36.23 6.75
C GLN A 516 37.13 37.58 6.91
N MET A 517 37.42 38.31 7.98
CA MET A 517 36.89 39.65 8.18
C MET A 517 37.67 40.68 7.35
N LEU A 518 36.93 41.49 6.57
CA LEU A 518 37.44 42.51 5.68
C LEU A 518 36.78 43.85 6.02
N ASN A 519 37.58 44.82 6.47
CA ASN A 519 37.10 46.20 6.68
C ASN A 519 37.08 46.92 5.33
N VAL A 520 35.89 47.09 4.75
CA VAL A 520 35.73 47.64 3.39
C VAL A 520 35.50 49.15 3.37
N ALA A 521 35.00 49.72 4.46
CA ALA A 521 34.81 51.15 4.66
C ALA A 521 34.78 51.46 6.17
N PRO A 522 34.92 52.74 6.59
CA PRO A 522 34.78 53.11 8.00
C PRO A 522 33.44 52.61 8.57
N GLY A 523 33.51 51.80 9.63
CA GLY A 523 32.33 51.21 10.27
C GLY A 523 31.69 50.04 9.53
N THR A 524 32.18 49.66 8.34
CA THR A 524 31.63 48.57 7.52
C THR A 524 32.62 47.42 7.39
N SER A 525 32.18 46.21 7.75
CA SER A 525 32.94 44.98 7.55
C SER A 525 32.15 43.96 6.75
N LEU A 526 32.86 43.18 5.94
CA LEU A 526 32.36 42.00 5.23
C LEU A 526 33.13 40.78 5.69
N ALA A 527 32.45 39.65 5.83
CA ALA A 527 33.02 38.37 6.22
C ALA A 527 32.49 37.26 5.29
N PRO A 528 33.19 36.97 4.18
CA PRO A 528 32.99 35.72 3.47
C PRO A 528 33.30 34.53 4.38
N GLN A 529 32.50 33.47 4.28
CA GLN A 529 32.62 32.27 5.09
C GLN A 529 32.37 30.99 4.28
N LEU A 530 33.08 29.93 4.67
CA LEU A 530 32.85 28.56 4.23
C LEU A 530 32.64 27.68 5.46
N ARG A 531 31.68 26.76 5.40
CA ARG A 531 31.31 25.92 6.54
C ARG A 531 30.93 24.52 6.11
N LEU A 532 31.29 23.53 6.93
CA LEU A 532 30.86 22.15 6.79
C LEU A 532 30.14 21.72 8.07
N ASP A 533 28.92 21.20 7.92
CA ASP A 533 28.05 20.77 9.00
C ASP A 533 27.64 19.33 8.79
N TYR A 534 27.93 18.45 9.74
CA TYR A 534 27.36 17.11 9.80
C TYR A 534 26.34 17.05 10.92
N ALA A 535 25.15 16.54 10.63
CA ALA A 535 24.15 16.34 11.64
C ALA A 535 23.34 15.06 11.41
N GLN A 536 22.80 14.52 12.50
CA GLN A 536 21.95 13.35 12.46
C GLN A 536 20.84 13.41 13.50
N VAL A 537 19.71 12.81 13.15
CA VAL A 537 18.60 12.50 14.06
C VAL A 537 18.33 11.01 14.00
N ARG A 538 18.39 10.35 15.15
CA ARG A 538 17.93 8.98 15.31
C ARG A 538 16.65 8.97 16.12
N ALA A 539 15.53 8.70 15.46
CA ALA A 539 14.25 8.43 16.09
C ALA A 539 14.19 6.97 16.54
N GLY A 540 13.83 6.73 17.79
CA GLY A 540 13.62 5.38 18.32
C GLY A 540 12.44 4.68 17.65
N SER A 541 12.45 3.34 17.65
CA SER A 541 11.27 2.55 17.28
C SER A 541 10.15 2.76 18.28
N TYR A 542 8.90 2.64 17.84
CA TYR A 542 7.74 2.81 18.70
C TYR A 542 6.56 1.94 18.26
N ALA A 543 5.63 1.72 19.18
CA ALA A 543 4.37 1.02 18.92
C ALA A 543 3.22 1.97 19.22
N GLU A 544 2.28 2.06 18.29
CA GLU A 544 1.06 2.85 18.46
C GLU A 544 0.02 2.10 19.30
N SER A 545 -0.89 2.88 19.87
CA SER A 545 -2.07 2.42 20.61
C SER A 545 -3.32 3.19 20.17
N GLY A 546 -4.51 2.72 20.53
CA GLY A 546 -5.78 3.44 20.26
C GLY A 546 -6.50 3.08 18.95
N ALA A 547 -5.84 2.46 17.98
CA ALA A 547 -6.40 2.06 16.67
C ALA A 547 -6.51 0.54 16.45
N GLY A 548 -6.33 -0.27 17.50
CA GLY A 548 -6.48 -1.73 17.44
C GLY A 548 -5.56 -2.37 16.38
N ALA A 549 -6.15 -3.09 15.43
CA ALA A 549 -5.42 -3.77 14.36
C ALA A 549 -4.64 -2.82 13.43
N LEU A 550 -5.02 -1.53 13.38
CA LEU A 550 -4.34 -0.48 12.60
C LEU A 550 -3.25 0.27 13.36
N ASN A 551 -3.00 -0.08 14.64
CA ASN A 551 -1.79 0.38 15.32
C ASN A 551 -0.57 -0.07 14.52
N LEU A 552 0.40 0.81 14.36
CA LEU A 552 1.67 0.48 13.73
C LEU A 552 2.73 0.13 14.76
N GLN A 553 3.53 -0.86 14.45
CA GLN A 553 4.86 -1.02 15.02
C GLN A 553 5.85 -0.42 14.02
N VAL A 554 6.45 0.70 14.42
CA VAL A 554 7.30 1.53 13.56
C VAL A 554 8.75 1.33 13.97
N SER A 555 9.59 1.01 12.98
CA SER A 555 11.02 0.82 13.19
C SER A 555 11.73 2.13 13.51
N SER A 556 12.94 2.07 14.06
CA SER A 556 13.76 3.26 14.24
C SER A 556 14.08 3.93 12.90
N GLN A 557 14.13 5.26 12.87
CA GLN A 557 14.48 6.03 11.68
C GLN A 557 15.77 6.82 11.90
N LEU A 558 16.65 6.86 10.90
CA LEU A 558 17.85 7.70 10.90
C LEU A 558 17.72 8.72 9.76
N TYR A 559 17.90 9.99 10.10
CA TYR A 559 18.03 11.09 9.15
C TYR A 559 19.41 11.74 9.33
N GLN A 560 20.07 12.09 8.23
CA GLN A 560 21.43 12.64 8.23
C GLN A 560 21.55 13.75 7.20
N GLU A 561 22.38 14.74 7.50
CA GLU A 561 22.79 15.76 6.54
C GLU A 561 24.30 16.00 6.63
N LEU A 562 24.90 16.32 5.49
CA LEU A 562 26.26 16.84 5.39
C LEU A 562 26.24 18.08 4.51
N VAL A 563 26.13 19.25 5.11
CA VAL A 563 25.91 20.50 4.39
C VAL A 563 27.23 21.26 4.25
N LEU A 564 27.65 21.48 3.01
CA LEU A 564 28.70 22.45 2.69
C LEU A 564 28.05 23.79 2.36
N SER A 565 28.37 24.83 3.12
CA SER A 565 27.80 26.17 2.96
C SER A 565 28.85 27.21 2.59
N ALA A 566 28.51 28.08 1.65
CA ALA A 566 29.24 29.29 1.33
C ALA A 566 28.37 30.51 1.59
N GLY A 567 28.88 31.49 2.31
CA GLY A 567 28.11 32.65 2.71
C GLY A 567 28.90 33.94 2.81
N LEU A 568 28.16 35.03 2.96
CA LEU A 568 28.69 36.37 3.19
C LEU A 568 27.89 37.03 4.32
N ARG A 569 28.61 37.56 5.30
CA ARG A 569 28.05 38.40 6.36
C ARG A 569 28.56 39.83 6.21
N GLY A 570 27.67 40.80 6.32
CA GLY A 570 27.99 42.22 6.41
C GLY A 570 27.60 42.78 7.77
N ALA A 571 28.43 43.67 8.31
CA ALA A 571 28.12 44.42 9.53
C ALA A 571 28.44 45.90 9.37
N TYR A 572 27.53 46.76 9.82
CA TYR A 572 27.66 48.20 9.84
C TYR A 572 27.49 48.76 11.25
N ARG A 573 28.50 49.45 11.75
CA ARG A 573 28.51 50.07 13.08
C ARG A 573 27.93 51.48 13.01
N LEU A 574 26.79 51.67 13.65
CA LEU A 574 26.09 52.94 13.80
C LEU A 574 26.81 53.84 14.81
N ALA A 575 26.60 55.16 14.71
CA ALA A 575 27.27 56.16 15.56
C ALA A 575 26.99 55.99 17.06
N ASN A 576 25.84 55.41 17.43
CA ASN A 576 25.45 55.12 18.80
C ASN A 576 26.02 53.78 19.34
N GLY A 577 26.90 53.12 18.59
CA GLY A 577 27.51 51.84 18.99
C GLY A 577 26.67 50.61 18.66
N MET A 578 25.47 50.77 18.09
CA MET A 578 24.69 49.65 17.56
C MET A 578 25.31 49.09 16.28
N GLN A 579 25.05 47.82 15.99
CA GLN A 579 25.53 47.12 14.81
C GLN A 579 24.33 46.54 14.06
N LEU A 580 24.20 46.96 12.80
CA LEU A 580 23.29 46.35 11.84
C LEU A 580 24.03 45.24 11.10
N THR A 581 23.50 44.03 11.10
CA THR A 581 24.08 42.87 10.43
C THR A 581 23.13 42.32 9.39
N ALA A 582 23.69 41.89 8.26
CA ALA A 582 22.98 41.12 7.24
C ALA A 582 23.83 39.90 6.86
N LYS A 583 23.21 38.76 6.63
CA LYS A 583 23.90 37.53 6.19
C LYS A 583 23.11 36.83 5.11
N GLY A 584 23.82 36.13 4.23
CA GLY A 584 23.25 35.22 3.25
C GLY A 584 24.21 34.07 2.97
N ALA A 585 23.69 32.85 2.83
CA ALA A 585 24.49 31.69 2.47
C ALA A 585 23.71 30.69 1.60
N VAL A 586 24.46 29.96 0.79
CA VAL A 586 23.97 28.82 0.00
C VAL A 586 24.66 27.57 0.52
N GLY A 587 23.86 26.56 0.84
CA GLY A 587 24.30 25.25 1.31
C GLY A 587 23.90 24.14 0.33
N TYR A 588 24.74 23.09 0.28
CA TYR A 588 24.47 21.86 -0.47
C TYR A 588 24.61 20.65 0.46
N ASN A 589 23.54 19.87 0.63
CA ASN A 589 23.52 18.62 1.38
C ASN A 589 24.07 17.47 0.51
N ALA A 590 25.24 16.94 0.87
CA ALA A 590 25.86 15.81 0.19
C ALA A 590 25.28 14.45 0.62
N LEU A 591 24.44 14.41 1.67
CA LEU A 591 23.74 13.22 2.17
C LEU A 591 22.22 13.35 1.97
N ASP A 592 21.81 13.75 0.78
CA ASP A 592 20.40 13.97 0.45
C ASP A 592 19.73 12.67 0.00
N ASN A 593 19.33 11.85 0.98
CA ASN A 593 18.58 10.62 0.74
C ASN A 593 17.10 10.83 1.05
N GLU A 594 16.22 10.31 0.17
CA GLU A 594 14.79 10.23 0.44
C GLU A 594 14.54 9.52 1.77
N THR A 595 13.71 10.11 2.63
CA THR A 595 13.40 9.50 3.93
C THR A 595 12.52 8.28 3.74
N GLN A 596 12.86 7.19 4.43
CA GLN A 596 12.07 5.96 4.44
C GLN A 596 11.84 5.48 5.86
N ILE A 597 10.68 4.90 6.10
CA ILE A 597 10.33 4.31 7.38
C ILE A 597 9.65 2.96 7.16
N THR A 598 10.07 1.95 7.93
CA THR A 598 9.48 0.61 7.91
C THR A 598 8.48 0.47 9.05
N ALA A 599 7.30 -0.06 8.74
CA ALA A 599 6.27 -0.35 9.72
C ALA A 599 5.55 -1.67 9.42
N PHE A 600 4.81 -2.17 10.39
CA PHE A 600 3.84 -3.24 10.19
C PHE A 600 2.62 -3.04 11.08
N PHE A 601 1.48 -3.59 10.65
CA PHE A 601 0.21 -3.49 11.38
C PHE A 601 0.20 -4.45 12.58
N ALA A 602 -0.27 -3.98 13.73
CA ALA A 602 -0.45 -4.81 14.91
C ALA A 602 -1.43 -5.97 14.68
N GLY A 603 -2.37 -5.81 13.74
CA GLY A 603 -3.30 -6.86 13.33
C GLY A 603 -2.72 -7.94 12.42
N GLY A 604 -1.44 -7.85 12.05
CA GLY A 604 -0.74 -8.84 11.22
C GLY A 604 -0.49 -8.37 9.78
N GLY A 605 -0.01 -9.29 8.94
CA GLY A 605 0.42 -9.01 7.57
C GLY A 605 1.93 -8.71 7.44
N PRO A 606 2.40 -8.46 6.21
CA PRO A 606 3.82 -8.20 5.96
C PRO A 606 4.23 -6.79 6.42
N THR A 607 5.53 -6.62 6.63
CA THR A 607 6.13 -5.29 6.79
C THR A 607 6.00 -4.48 5.50
N PHE A 608 5.86 -3.16 5.65
CA PHE A 608 5.83 -2.23 4.51
C PHE A 608 6.73 -1.02 4.77
N VAL A 609 7.10 -0.36 3.68
CA VAL A 609 7.89 0.88 3.69
C VAL A 609 7.01 2.04 3.23
N THR A 610 7.16 3.18 3.91
CA THR A 610 6.61 4.46 3.49
C THR A 610 7.77 5.41 3.24
N SER A 611 7.81 6.00 2.05
CA SER A 611 8.74 7.08 1.71
C SER A 611 8.13 8.45 2.04
N GLY A 612 8.92 9.30 2.67
CA GLY A 612 8.61 10.72 2.86
C GLY A 612 8.93 11.54 1.60
N PRO A 613 8.80 12.88 1.66
CA PRO A 613 9.01 13.74 0.51
C PRO A 613 10.48 13.73 0.08
N GLU A 614 10.72 13.61 -1.22
CA GLU A 614 12.03 13.89 -1.83
C GLU A 614 12.26 15.41 -1.79
N VAL A 615 13.27 15.85 -1.05
CA VAL A 615 13.59 17.27 -0.87
C VAL A 615 14.84 17.62 -1.66
N SER A 616 15.04 18.91 -1.93
CA SER A 616 16.21 19.39 -2.68
C SER A 616 17.44 19.44 -1.76
N PRO A 617 18.63 19.09 -2.27
CA PRO A 617 19.86 19.19 -1.49
C PRO A 617 20.28 20.64 -1.26
N TRP A 618 19.69 21.60 -1.98
CA TRP A 618 20.04 23.02 -1.88
C TRP A 618 19.26 23.71 -0.76
N LEU A 619 19.99 24.46 0.06
CA LEU A 619 19.45 25.27 1.14
C LEU A 619 19.94 26.71 1.00
N LEU A 620 19.01 27.65 0.90
CA LEU A 620 19.27 29.08 0.91
C LEU A 620 19.00 29.60 2.32
N SER A 621 19.88 30.42 2.85
CA SER A 621 19.68 31.07 4.15
C SER A 621 19.97 32.56 4.05
N GLY A 622 19.24 33.33 4.85
CA GLY A 622 19.40 34.77 4.93
C GLY A 622 18.97 35.28 6.29
N GLY A 623 19.51 36.40 6.73
CA GLY A 623 19.12 36.97 8.01
C GLY A 623 19.55 38.41 8.17
N ILE A 624 18.83 39.12 9.03
CA ILE A 624 19.14 40.47 9.46
C ILE A 624 19.15 40.54 10.98
N GLY A 625 19.98 41.41 11.53
CA GLY A 625 20.10 41.58 12.96
C GLY A 625 20.46 43.00 13.34
N LEU A 626 20.02 43.43 14.51
CA LEU A 626 20.38 44.69 15.11
C LEU A 626 20.75 44.44 16.56
N ALA A 627 22.00 44.72 16.94
CA ALA A 627 22.49 44.48 18.28
C ALA A 627 23.42 45.60 18.77
N GLY A 628 23.47 45.86 20.06
CA GLY A 628 24.32 46.90 20.61
C GLY A 628 24.27 47.00 22.13
N PRO A 629 25.09 47.89 22.72
CA PRO A 629 25.10 48.10 24.16
C PRO A 629 23.82 48.79 24.61
N ALA A 630 23.19 48.25 25.65
CA ALA A 630 22.15 48.91 26.43
C ALA A 630 22.75 49.57 27.69
N SER A 631 23.84 49.03 28.21
CA SER A 631 24.70 49.63 29.25
C SER A 631 26.15 49.13 29.08
N ASP A 632 27.03 49.46 30.03
CA ASP A 632 28.42 48.97 30.00
C ASP A 632 28.53 47.45 30.16
N THR A 633 27.57 46.83 30.85
CA THR A 633 27.56 45.39 31.18
C THR A 633 26.50 44.61 30.42
N LEU A 634 25.64 45.28 29.65
CA LEU A 634 24.49 44.67 28.99
C LEU A 634 24.45 45.03 27.50
N ASP A 635 24.40 44.01 26.64
CA ASP A 635 24.06 44.15 25.23
C ASP A 635 22.70 43.51 24.94
N LEU A 636 21.95 44.13 24.03
CA LEU A 636 20.68 43.63 23.52
C LEU A 636 20.77 43.43 22.00
N GLY A 637 20.03 42.45 21.48
CA GLY A 637 19.94 42.20 20.05
C GLY A 637 18.60 41.64 19.62
N VAL A 638 18.22 41.90 18.38
CA VAL A 638 17.05 41.31 17.72
C VAL A 638 17.48 40.77 16.36
N TYR A 639 17.04 39.56 16.04
CA TYR A 639 17.42 38.85 14.82
C TYR A 639 16.19 38.27 14.13
N TYR A 640 16.23 38.29 12.81
CA TYR A 640 15.24 37.65 11.96
C TYR A 640 15.94 36.89 10.83
N ASP A 641 15.73 35.59 10.79
CA ASP A 641 16.39 34.65 9.91
C ASP A 641 15.37 33.86 9.09
N VAL A 642 15.74 33.56 7.86
CA VAL A 642 14.96 32.74 6.94
C VAL A 642 15.82 31.65 6.34
N GLN A 643 15.20 30.50 6.08
CA GLN A 643 15.77 29.45 5.23
C GLN A 643 14.75 29.02 4.19
N ALA A 644 15.21 28.66 3.00
CA ALA A 644 14.38 28.17 1.92
C ALA A 644 15.08 27.06 1.14
N SER A 645 14.31 26.13 0.57
CA SER A 645 14.80 25.12 -0.36
C SER A 645 13.93 25.09 -1.62
N PRO A 646 14.49 24.79 -2.82
CA PRO A 646 13.71 24.68 -4.05
C PRO A 646 12.52 23.71 -3.97
N SER A 647 12.60 22.67 -3.15
CA SER A 647 11.51 21.71 -2.89
C SER A 647 10.48 22.24 -1.87
N GLY A 648 10.26 23.55 -1.82
CA GLY A 648 9.20 24.17 -1.04
C GLY A 648 9.35 24.11 0.49
N PHE A 649 10.57 23.93 1.00
CA PHE A 649 10.87 24.21 2.40
C PHE A 649 11.00 25.72 2.61
N PHE A 650 10.39 26.25 3.67
CA PHE A 650 10.56 27.63 4.09
C PHE A 650 10.47 27.73 5.61
N SER A 651 11.46 28.36 6.26
CA SER A 651 11.51 28.54 7.70
C SER A 651 11.78 30.00 8.02
N GLN A 652 11.12 30.49 9.08
CA GLN A 652 11.28 31.83 9.64
C GLN A 652 11.60 31.68 11.13
N LEU A 653 12.61 32.42 11.58
CA LEU A 653 13.10 32.42 12.95
C LEU A 653 13.23 33.87 13.42
N ALA A 654 12.59 34.20 14.53
CA ALA A 654 12.78 35.47 15.22
C ALA A 654 13.37 35.21 16.60
N SER A 655 14.41 35.96 16.98
CA SER A 655 15.02 35.83 18.31
C SER A 655 15.42 37.17 18.90
N VAL A 656 15.44 37.23 20.23
CA VAL A 656 15.94 38.38 20.99
C VAL A 656 17.11 37.90 21.83
N ALA A 657 18.25 38.59 21.78
CA ALA A 657 19.43 38.25 22.57
C ALA A 657 19.61 39.23 23.72
N VAL A 658 19.91 38.68 24.90
CA VAL A 658 20.37 39.43 26.06
C VAL A 658 21.74 38.87 26.43
N LYS A 659 22.76 39.73 26.50
CA LYS A 659 24.13 39.34 26.86
C LYS A 659 24.64 40.21 28.01
N MET A 660 25.09 39.56 29.07
CA MET A 660 25.71 40.17 30.24
C MET A 660 27.22 39.92 30.24
N LYS A 661 27.98 40.97 30.52
CA LYS A 661 29.45 40.98 30.60
C LYS A 661 29.88 41.14 32.06
N PHE A 662 30.81 40.31 32.54
CA PHE A 662 31.31 40.38 33.92
C PHE A 662 32.74 39.86 34.09
#